data_AF-A0A1C4Y935-F1
#
_entry.id   AF-A0A1C4Y935-F1
#
_cell.length_a   1.000
_cell.length_b   1.000
_cell.length_c   1.000
_cell.angle_alpha   90.00
_cell.angle_beta   90.00
_cell.angle_gamma   90.00
#
_symmetry.space_group_name_H-M   'P 1'
#
loop_
_entity.id
_entity.type
_entity.pdbx_description
1 polymer ?
#
loop_
_entity_poly.entity_id
_entity_poly.type
_entity_poly.pdbx_seq_one_letter_code
_entity_poly.pdbx_strand_id
1 'polypeptide(L)'
;MADQNVPPRRPRDEGRWDGRHHPTPDAYHDPYPSPPYSSGSGSTYPYGHPHAGQPDDPRASYAPWPGQAQPAPASWPGSAGSTAHRGPQWIGPAGPQGPGGDPGLPDLDDDSDDSRRRSRRRALAALGGTAAVVAGGAALAMTPQVRGLFGDDAAGDATVTRATDGNANRPSGQQPSTVRTYTEQNESYMGSRAGAALKKNTPAGGRTFPGPAAAAAATTVTVKTVLAKDPARHLATRTTFGATPKVLADIERMGIDAWLRWQLDPEKIAPTKAELKLSELPTLRLSPKQLREQREQLNECGAQPEKEMVDATIARQIWSERQLFEVMVDFWNDFLHVAADFDGGEVYRHSFDVDVVRKYALTSYPEMLVAANRHPALLLYLNQNDSRADAVNENLARENLELYSVGVDGGYTEKDVRQAALLQTGRGVSDGEYVFREDRHYVGKVKILGFSHANSSKDPAKADAVIDAYIRYIALHPSTARYVAQSLATRFVSDTPPKSLVDRLAKTYTVNKGLIKPVLMTLFSSSEFWASVGQKVRRPMEYLIATYRVLGVSPEASPDYKADDSKRTPYARGLRRIHDRLRELGHFPMGQPTPDGYPDVYVAWTSAGTMVNGWNEAGDVVNGYRREFSYVKPERLVAKPPTTAGAYVDALARRLVHQKLTAREKALILGVAGVSADTKVDATFNGAVSAVARAILASPQHHLR
;
A
#
# COMPACT_ATOMS: atom_id res chain seq x y z
N MET A 1 -34.97 -19.77 -6.92
CA MET A 1 -35.14 -20.76 -5.84
C MET A 1 -35.04 -22.14 -6.46
N ALA A 2 -34.18 -23.00 -5.91
CA ALA A 2 -34.21 -24.45 -6.07
C ALA A 2 -33.40 -25.03 -4.91
N ASP A 3 -34.09 -25.51 -3.89
CA ASP A 3 -33.50 -26.27 -2.79
C ASP A 3 -33.31 -27.74 -3.20
N GLN A 4 -32.35 -28.39 -2.55
CA GLN A 4 -32.26 -29.82 -2.18
C GLN A 4 -32.74 -30.92 -3.16
N ASN A 5 -31.90 -31.95 -3.32
CA ASN A 5 -32.38 -33.34 -3.37
C ASN A 5 -31.27 -34.37 -3.05
N VAL A 6 -31.45 -35.09 -1.94
CA VAL A 6 -30.84 -36.40 -1.64
C VAL A 6 -31.97 -37.31 -1.15
N PRO A 7 -32.03 -38.62 -1.51
CA PRO A 7 -33.28 -39.38 -1.44
C PRO A 7 -33.71 -39.84 -0.03
N PRO A 8 -34.98 -40.24 0.17
CA PRO A 8 -35.59 -40.40 1.50
C PRO A 8 -35.45 -41.81 2.10
N ARG A 9 -35.41 -41.87 3.44
CA ARG A 9 -35.88 -43.04 4.23
C ARG A 9 -36.73 -42.58 5.41
N ARG A 10 -37.71 -43.41 5.79
CA ARG A 10 -38.80 -43.13 6.76
C ARG A 10 -38.49 -43.72 8.16
N PRO A 11 -39.27 -43.37 9.21
CA PRO A 11 -38.69 -42.98 10.52
C PRO A 11 -38.88 -44.00 11.66
N ARG A 12 -38.47 -43.56 12.87
CA ARG A 12 -38.52 -44.18 14.22
C ARG A 12 -37.28 -45.01 14.59
N ASP A 13 -36.75 -44.99 15.81
CA ASP A 13 -37.21 -44.39 17.10
C ASP A 13 -36.11 -43.61 17.87
N GLU A 14 -36.49 -43.12 19.05
CA GLU A 14 -35.78 -42.20 19.95
C GLU A 14 -34.47 -42.72 20.56
N GLY A 15 -33.52 -41.82 20.86
CA GLY A 15 -32.34 -42.15 21.68
C GLY A 15 -31.34 -40.99 21.83
N ARG A 16 -31.09 -40.55 23.07
CA ARG A 16 -29.98 -39.63 23.43
C ARG A 16 -28.63 -40.33 23.23
N TRP A 17 -27.61 -39.60 22.77
CA TRP A 17 -26.26 -39.68 23.35
C TRP A 17 -25.42 -38.41 23.09
N ASP A 18 -24.38 -38.23 23.90
CA ASP A 18 -23.31 -37.21 23.77
C ASP A 18 -22.36 -37.54 22.58
N GLY A 19 -21.27 -36.83 22.23
CA GLY A 19 -20.58 -35.71 22.86
C GLY A 19 -19.05 -35.88 22.89
N ARG A 20 -18.43 -36.25 21.75
CA ARG A 20 -17.01 -36.02 21.43
C ARG A 20 -16.68 -36.41 19.97
N HIS A 21 -15.79 -35.65 19.32
CA HIS A 21 -15.13 -36.04 18.08
C HIS A 21 -13.62 -35.87 18.23
N HIS A 22 -12.85 -36.87 17.78
CA HIS A 22 -11.46 -36.72 17.36
C HIS A 22 -11.28 -37.37 15.98
N PRO A 23 -10.29 -36.94 15.17
CA PRO A 23 -10.17 -37.30 13.76
C PRO A 23 -9.14 -38.41 13.50
N THR A 24 -9.32 -39.19 12.42
CA THR A 24 -8.36 -39.40 11.31
C THR A 24 -8.93 -40.40 10.28
N PRO A 25 -8.45 -40.42 9.02
CA PRO A 25 -8.96 -41.27 7.95
C PRO A 25 -8.20 -42.61 7.80
N ASP A 26 -8.59 -43.33 6.75
CA ASP A 26 -7.95 -44.47 6.09
C ASP A 26 -8.27 -45.89 6.61
N ALA A 27 -8.67 -46.73 5.66
CA ALA A 27 -8.94 -48.14 5.83
C ALA A 27 -8.45 -48.90 4.59
N TYR A 28 -7.65 -49.95 4.79
CA TYR A 28 -7.58 -51.10 3.88
C TYR A 28 -7.22 -52.37 4.66
N HIS A 29 -7.61 -53.52 4.11
CA HIS A 29 -7.74 -54.82 4.78
C HIS A 29 -6.44 -55.52 5.19
N ASP A 30 -6.49 -56.29 6.29
CA ASP A 30 -6.23 -57.74 6.26
C ASP A 30 -6.96 -58.47 7.44
N PRO A 31 -7.35 -59.76 7.35
CA PRO A 31 -8.16 -60.45 8.36
C PRO A 31 -7.42 -61.53 9.20
N TYR A 32 -8.17 -62.14 10.14
CA TYR A 32 -7.83 -63.30 11.01
C TYR A 32 -7.12 -63.00 12.37
N PRO A 33 -7.35 -63.82 13.42
CA PRO A 33 -7.84 -63.25 14.68
C PRO A 33 -6.98 -63.57 15.93
N SER A 34 -7.04 -62.68 16.93
CA SER A 34 -6.59 -62.95 18.31
C SER A 34 -7.49 -63.98 19.00
N PRO A 35 -6.97 -64.75 19.97
CA PRO A 35 -7.16 -64.38 21.40
C PRO A 35 -6.02 -64.88 22.35
N PRO A 36 -6.04 -64.65 23.68
CA PRO A 36 -6.45 -63.43 24.42
C PRO A 36 -5.59 -63.10 25.68
N TYR A 37 -5.98 -62.03 26.40
CA TYR A 37 -5.79 -61.75 27.85
C TYR A 37 -4.36 -61.77 28.49
N SER A 38 -3.90 -60.61 28.97
CA SER A 38 -4.14 -60.18 30.36
C SER A 38 -3.23 -59.00 30.80
N SER A 39 -3.78 -58.26 31.76
CA SER A 39 -3.19 -57.22 32.62
C SER A 39 -1.73 -57.43 33.09
N GLY A 40 -0.98 -56.34 33.25
CA GLY A 40 0.25 -56.35 34.04
C GLY A 40 0.99 -55.02 34.10
N SER A 41 1.13 -54.46 35.30
CA SER A 41 1.91 -53.25 35.60
C SER A 41 3.41 -53.53 35.73
N GLY A 42 4.25 -52.66 35.15
CA GLY A 42 5.39 -52.07 35.87
C GLY A 42 6.77 -52.78 35.86
N SER A 43 7.78 -51.91 35.70
CA SER A 43 9.12 -51.97 36.34
C SER A 43 10.32 -52.65 35.63
N THR A 44 11.44 -51.92 35.69
CA THR A 44 12.87 -52.33 35.79
C THR A 44 13.63 -52.97 34.60
N TYR A 45 14.68 -52.23 34.14
CA TYR A 45 16.11 -52.59 33.96
C TYR A 45 16.55 -54.08 33.93
N PRO A 46 17.62 -54.51 33.19
CA PRO A 46 18.99 -53.92 33.35
C PRO A 46 20.07 -54.03 32.21
N TYR A 47 21.13 -53.20 32.36
CA TYR A 47 22.59 -53.37 32.12
C TYR A 47 23.23 -54.09 30.90
N GLY A 48 24.34 -53.47 30.39
CA GLY A 48 25.39 -54.13 29.59
C GLY A 48 26.52 -53.20 29.07
N HIS A 49 27.62 -53.03 29.81
CA HIS A 49 28.91 -52.39 29.41
C HIS A 49 29.96 -53.49 29.06
N PRO A 50 31.25 -53.26 28.64
CA PRO A 50 32.09 -52.03 28.77
C PRO A 50 33.15 -51.70 27.65
N HIS A 51 33.88 -50.58 27.85
CA HIS A 51 35.30 -50.28 27.47
C HIS A 51 35.75 -50.23 25.96
N ALA A 52 36.77 -49.45 25.53
CA ALA A 52 37.69 -48.46 26.16
C ALA A 52 38.32 -47.51 25.08
N GLY A 53 38.98 -46.40 25.50
CA GLY A 53 39.99 -45.70 24.67
C GLY A 53 40.02 -44.15 24.74
N GLN A 54 41.02 -43.59 25.44
CA GLN A 54 41.53 -42.19 25.38
C GLN A 54 43.07 -42.27 25.55
N PRO A 55 43.91 -41.30 25.13
CA PRO A 55 43.94 -39.86 25.55
C PRO A 55 44.12 -38.89 24.33
N ASP A 56 44.36 -37.56 24.38
CA ASP A 56 45.12 -36.65 25.26
C ASP A 56 44.53 -35.22 25.43
N ASP A 57 44.98 -34.52 26.49
CA ASP A 57 44.72 -33.12 26.94
C ASP A 57 45.86 -32.17 26.37
N PRO A 58 46.09 -30.86 26.71
CA PRO A 58 45.41 -29.98 27.67
C PRO A 58 45.21 -28.46 27.38
N ARG A 59 44.08 -27.94 27.92
CA ARG A 59 43.89 -26.76 28.82
C ARG A 59 44.47 -25.35 28.57
N ALA A 60 43.62 -24.35 28.89
CA ALA A 60 43.85 -23.26 29.88
C ALA A 60 42.55 -22.42 30.04
N SER A 61 42.15 -21.77 31.15
CA SER A 61 42.30 -21.89 32.63
C SER A 61 41.49 -20.71 33.24
N TYR A 62 40.60 -20.83 34.25
CA TYR A 62 40.85 -20.63 35.71
C TYR A 62 39.52 -20.68 36.50
N ALA A 63 39.58 -20.88 37.83
CA ALA A 63 38.47 -20.83 38.82
C ALA A 63 38.82 -19.81 39.96
N PRO A 64 38.16 -19.70 41.16
CA PRO A 64 36.93 -20.30 41.71
C PRO A 64 35.98 -19.35 42.52
N TRP A 65 34.95 -19.93 43.19
CA TRP A 65 33.94 -19.38 44.16
C TRP A 65 34.52 -19.11 45.59
N PRO A 66 33.83 -18.54 46.64
CA PRO A 66 32.40 -18.59 47.08
C PRO A 66 31.77 -17.25 47.60
N GLY A 67 30.58 -17.13 48.23
CA GLY A 67 29.39 -18.01 48.43
C GLY A 67 28.43 -17.60 49.61
N GLN A 68 27.16 -18.07 49.55
CA GLN A 68 26.06 -18.14 50.57
C GLN A 68 25.59 -16.94 51.45
N ALA A 69 24.28 -16.60 51.35
CA ALA A 69 23.28 -16.64 52.45
C ALA A 69 21.82 -16.38 51.95
N GLN A 70 20.82 -16.96 52.63
CA GLN A 70 19.34 -16.87 52.40
C GLN A 70 18.64 -16.44 53.72
N PRO A 71 17.34 -16.02 53.81
CA PRO A 71 16.15 -16.71 53.26
C PRO A 71 14.94 -15.82 52.81
N ALA A 72 13.84 -16.49 52.43
CA ALA A 72 12.51 -15.95 52.05
C ALA A 72 11.50 -16.09 53.25
N PRO A 73 10.13 -16.11 53.15
CA PRO A 73 9.20 -15.87 52.02
C PRO A 73 7.89 -15.07 52.36
N ALA A 74 7.02 -14.84 51.35
CA ALA A 74 5.53 -14.80 51.36
C ALA A 74 4.98 -13.92 50.19
N SER A 75 3.81 -14.14 49.57
CA SER A 75 2.90 -15.30 49.43
C SER A 75 1.92 -15.04 48.27
N TRP A 76 1.55 -16.08 47.50
CA TRP A 76 0.44 -16.07 46.50
C TRP A 76 -0.89 -16.42 47.19
N PRO A 77 -2.07 -16.02 46.65
CA PRO A 77 -2.77 -16.76 45.57
C PRO A 77 -3.40 -15.85 44.49
N GLY A 78 -3.79 -16.30 43.29
CA GLY A 78 -3.64 -17.61 42.64
C GLY A 78 -4.76 -17.84 41.59
N SER A 79 -4.44 -18.50 40.47
CA SER A 79 -5.37 -19.11 39.46
C SER A 79 -6.42 -18.22 38.75
N ALA A 80 -6.86 -18.47 37.51
CA ALA A 80 -6.42 -19.31 36.39
C ALA A 80 -7.20 -18.85 35.12
N GLY A 81 -6.78 -19.25 33.91
CA GLY A 81 -7.63 -19.04 32.72
C GLY A 81 -6.92 -19.01 31.36
N SER A 82 -6.58 -20.18 30.81
CA SER A 82 -6.12 -20.31 29.43
C SER A 82 -7.27 -20.16 28.42
N THR A 83 -7.11 -19.31 27.40
CA THR A 83 -7.78 -19.44 26.08
C THR A 83 -6.80 -18.96 25.00
N ALA A 84 -6.26 -19.86 24.17
CA ALA A 84 -6.84 -20.29 22.89
C ALA A 84 -6.85 -19.18 21.83
N HIS A 85 -5.89 -19.25 20.89
CA HIS A 85 -5.88 -18.41 19.68
C HIS A 85 -7.18 -18.59 18.88
N ARG A 86 -7.82 -17.47 18.53
CA ARG A 86 -8.83 -17.41 17.47
C ARG A 86 -8.29 -16.55 16.33
N GLY A 87 -8.33 -17.08 15.12
CA GLY A 87 -8.18 -16.28 13.90
C GLY A 87 -9.37 -15.32 13.72
N PRO A 88 -9.25 -14.31 12.83
CA PRO A 88 -10.30 -13.31 12.63
C PRO A 88 -11.58 -13.95 12.07
N GLN A 89 -12.69 -13.81 12.79
CA GLN A 89 -14.02 -14.18 12.30
C GLN A 89 -14.61 -13.04 11.46
N TRP A 90 -15.20 -13.41 10.33
CA TRP A 90 -15.93 -12.51 9.44
C TRP A 90 -17.23 -12.01 10.12
N ILE A 91 -17.51 -10.71 10.07
CA ILE A 91 -18.76 -10.13 10.61
C ILE A 91 -19.52 -9.45 9.46
N GLY A 92 -20.73 -9.93 9.20
CA GLY A 92 -21.65 -9.39 8.19
C GLY A 92 -22.46 -8.17 8.67
N PRO A 93 -23.26 -7.55 7.78
CA PRO A 93 -23.86 -6.23 8.01
C PRO A 93 -25.15 -6.27 8.83
N ALA A 94 -25.07 -6.67 10.10
CA ALA A 94 -26.12 -6.46 11.10
C ALA A 94 -25.49 -6.45 12.50
N GLY A 95 -25.34 -5.27 13.11
CA GLY A 95 -24.75 -5.13 14.44
C GLY A 95 -25.69 -5.59 15.56
N PRO A 96 -25.22 -6.30 16.59
CA PRO A 96 -26.01 -6.58 17.78
C PRO A 96 -26.13 -5.33 18.66
N GLN A 97 -27.32 -5.10 19.22
CA GLN A 97 -27.59 -3.98 20.12
C GLN A 97 -27.36 -4.37 21.59
N GLY A 98 -26.69 -3.47 22.33
CA GLY A 98 -26.76 -3.34 23.79
C GLY A 98 -25.51 -3.75 24.59
N PRO A 99 -25.39 -3.33 25.87
CA PRO A 99 -26.00 -2.17 26.53
C PRO A 99 -24.97 -1.04 26.76
N GLY A 100 -25.41 0.11 27.28
CA GLY A 100 -24.64 1.35 27.30
C GLY A 100 -23.34 1.33 28.11
N GLY A 101 -22.29 1.89 27.52
CA GLY A 101 -21.04 2.31 28.17
C GLY A 101 -20.41 3.41 27.30
N ASP A 102 -20.34 4.63 27.83
CA ASP A 102 -19.83 5.81 27.11
C ASP A 102 -18.30 5.74 26.99
N PRO A 103 -17.71 5.67 25.77
CA PRO A 103 -16.26 5.67 25.60
C PRO A 103 -15.74 7.09 25.74
N GLY A 104 -15.51 7.50 26.99
CA GLY A 104 -14.87 8.77 27.33
C GLY A 104 -13.55 8.96 26.58
N LEU A 105 -13.32 10.19 26.12
CA LEU A 105 -12.07 10.60 25.50
C LEU A 105 -10.90 10.35 26.48
N PRO A 106 -9.72 9.92 26.02
CA PRO A 106 -8.53 9.85 26.86
C PRO A 106 -8.18 11.24 27.40
N ASP A 107 -7.70 11.25 28.64
CA ASP A 107 -7.47 12.45 29.42
C ASP A 107 -6.45 13.39 28.73
N LEU A 108 -6.78 14.69 28.72
CA LEU A 108 -5.96 15.78 28.17
C LEU A 108 -5.82 16.92 29.19
N ASP A 109 -5.99 16.62 30.48
CA ASP A 109 -5.86 17.59 31.57
C ASP A 109 -4.47 17.57 32.22
N ASP A 110 -3.55 18.27 31.55
CA ASP A 110 -2.52 19.04 32.27
C ASP A 110 -2.13 20.29 31.46
N ASP A 111 -3.02 21.30 31.42
CA ASP A 111 -2.72 22.68 30.95
C ASP A 111 -3.91 23.62 31.19
N SER A 112 -3.75 24.63 32.05
CA SER A 112 -4.83 25.43 32.64
C SER A 112 -5.20 26.73 31.88
N ASP A 113 -5.65 26.62 30.62
CA ASP A 113 -6.29 27.76 29.92
C ASP A 113 -7.34 27.33 28.86
N ASP A 114 -8.62 27.33 29.26
CA ASP A 114 -9.76 26.97 28.42
C ASP A 114 -9.97 27.92 27.21
N SER A 115 -9.54 29.18 27.32
CA SER A 115 -9.66 30.15 26.22
C SER A 115 -8.78 29.77 25.01
N ARG A 116 -7.58 29.26 25.28
CA ARG A 116 -6.64 28.73 24.28
C ARG A 116 -7.13 27.40 23.71
N ARG A 117 -7.68 26.51 24.55
CA ARG A 117 -8.24 25.22 24.13
C ARG A 117 -9.33 25.40 23.07
N ARG A 118 -10.30 26.28 23.30
CA ARG A 118 -11.37 26.59 22.33
C ARG A 118 -10.84 27.22 21.03
N SER A 119 -9.85 28.11 21.14
CA SER A 119 -9.22 28.76 19.98
C SER A 119 -8.44 27.78 19.11
N ARG A 120 -7.64 26.89 19.72
CA ARG A 120 -6.92 25.80 19.03
C ARG A 120 -7.86 24.83 18.32
N ARG A 121 -8.95 24.39 18.98
CA ARG A 121 -9.97 23.52 18.35
C ARG A 121 -10.64 24.20 17.15
N ARG A 122 -11.04 25.48 17.26
CA ARG A 122 -11.61 26.26 16.14
C ARG A 122 -10.61 26.44 14.99
N ALA A 123 -9.34 26.72 15.29
CA ALA A 123 -8.33 26.96 14.27
C ALA A 123 -7.89 25.68 13.53
N LEU A 124 -7.74 24.54 14.22
CA LEU A 124 -7.53 23.23 13.57
C LEU A 124 -8.73 22.82 12.70
N ALA A 125 -9.95 23.05 13.20
CA ALA A 125 -11.16 22.80 12.43
C ALA A 125 -11.31 23.73 11.21
N ALA A 126 -10.82 24.98 11.30
CA ALA A 126 -10.78 25.93 10.19
C ALA A 126 -9.67 25.60 9.16
N LEU A 127 -8.52 25.06 9.59
CA LEU A 127 -7.46 24.58 8.68
C LEU A 127 -7.90 23.34 7.90
N GLY A 128 -8.56 22.39 8.57
CA GLY A 128 -9.33 21.34 7.89
C GLY A 128 -10.35 21.96 6.92
N GLY A 129 -11.17 22.89 7.42
CA GLY A 129 -12.18 23.64 6.68
C GLY A 129 -11.69 24.38 5.43
N THR A 130 -10.42 24.75 5.36
CA THR A 130 -9.83 25.33 4.14
C THR A 130 -9.39 24.30 3.11
N ALA A 131 -9.09 23.05 3.50
CA ALA A 131 -8.81 21.97 2.53
C ALA A 131 -10.11 21.56 1.81
N ALA A 132 -11.20 21.69 2.56
CA ALA A 132 -12.58 21.44 2.20
C ALA A 132 -13.18 22.28 1.07
N VAL A 133 -12.71 23.51 0.88
CA VAL A 133 -13.32 24.48 -0.05
C VAL A 133 -12.66 24.45 -1.43
N VAL A 134 -11.47 23.85 -1.56
CA VAL A 134 -10.59 24.07 -2.71
C VAL A 134 -10.51 22.87 -3.64
N ALA A 135 -10.38 21.66 -3.08
CA ALA A 135 -11.03 20.50 -3.69
C ALA A 135 -12.47 20.54 -3.21
N GLY A 136 -13.44 20.79 -4.12
CA GLY A 136 -14.85 21.09 -3.77
C GLY A 136 -15.65 19.97 -3.08
N GLY A 137 -14.98 18.98 -2.51
CA GLY A 137 -15.55 17.82 -1.81
C GLY A 137 -15.33 17.76 -0.30
N ALA A 138 -14.24 18.29 0.30
CA ALA A 138 -14.02 18.04 1.75
C ALA A 138 -14.93 18.86 2.68
N ALA A 139 -15.60 19.91 2.18
CA ALA A 139 -16.61 20.65 2.97
C ALA A 139 -17.78 19.75 3.40
N LEU A 140 -17.95 18.61 2.75
CA LEU A 140 -18.99 17.61 3.02
C LEU A 140 -18.67 16.72 4.24
N ALA A 141 -17.44 16.72 4.76
CA ALA A 141 -16.98 15.78 5.80
C ALA A 141 -16.84 16.41 7.20
N MET A 142 -17.50 17.54 7.48
CA MET A 142 -17.23 18.37 8.67
C MET A 142 -18.42 18.60 9.59
N THR A 143 -18.10 18.77 10.87
CA THR A 143 -19.06 18.93 11.97
C THR A 143 -19.88 20.23 11.85
N PRO A 144 -21.09 20.29 12.41
CA PRO A 144 -22.00 21.44 12.26
C PRO A 144 -21.39 22.79 12.67
N GLN A 145 -20.49 22.81 13.66
CA GLN A 145 -19.83 24.02 14.15
C GLN A 145 -18.80 24.60 13.17
N VAL A 146 -18.28 23.78 12.23
CA VAL A 146 -17.43 24.24 11.12
C VAL A 146 -18.27 24.75 9.96
N ARG A 147 -19.45 24.14 9.75
CA ARG A 147 -20.41 24.48 8.69
C ARG A 147 -20.86 25.95 8.78
N GLY A 148 -21.17 26.42 9.98
CA GLY A 148 -21.60 27.82 10.22
C GLY A 148 -20.55 28.91 9.94
N LEU A 149 -19.31 28.56 9.56
CA LEU A 149 -18.27 29.53 9.15
C LEU A 149 -18.27 29.80 7.63
N PHE A 150 -19.09 29.09 6.83
CA PHE A 150 -18.99 29.10 5.36
C PHE A 150 -20.33 29.26 4.60
N GLY A 151 -21.44 29.57 5.28
CA GLY A 151 -22.74 29.91 4.66
C GLY A 151 -23.80 28.80 4.75
N ASP A 152 -25.07 29.19 4.60
CA ASP A 152 -26.24 28.42 5.06
C ASP A 152 -26.73 27.28 4.13
N ASP A 153 -25.96 26.90 3.10
CA ASP A 153 -26.38 25.84 2.17
C ASP A 153 -26.19 24.43 2.76
N ALA A 154 -27.30 23.73 2.98
CA ALA A 154 -27.31 22.40 3.58
C ALA A 154 -26.58 21.33 2.73
N ALA A 155 -25.75 20.53 3.40
CA ALA A 155 -25.00 19.41 2.82
C ALA A 155 -25.22 18.12 3.61
N GLY A 156 -25.54 17.05 2.87
CA GLY A 156 -25.78 15.69 3.38
C GLY A 156 -24.55 14.78 3.29
N ASP A 157 -24.73 13.57 3.82
CA ASP A 157 -23.67 12.60 4.12
C ASP A 157 -22.93 12.04 2.88
N ALA A 158 -21.63 11.78 3.06
CA ALA A 158 -20.74 11.15 2.08
C ALA A 158 -20.74 9.61 2.17
N THR A 159 -21.38 9.00 3.17
CA THR A 159 -21.49 7.53 3.32
C THR A 159 -22.40 6.86 2.28
N VAL A 160 -23.23 7.62 1.56
CA VAL A 160 -24.17 7.04 0.59
C VAL A 160 -23.43 6.59 -0.67
N THR A 161 -22.89 5.37 -0.60
CA THR A 161 -22.63 4.56 -1.79
C THR A 161 -23.97 4.30 -2.47
N ARG A 162 -24.34 5.15 -3.44
CA ARG A 162 -25.28 4.72 -4.46
C ARG A 162 -24.58 3.56 -5.16
N ALA A 163 -25.11 2.34 -5.01
CA ALA A 163 -24.65 1.24 -5.84
C ALA A 163 -24.75 1.73 -7.29
N THR A 164 -23.62 1.74 -8.00
CA THR A 164 -23.66 1.78 -9.45
C THR A 164 -24.08 0.38 -9.87
N ASP A 165 -25.40 0.16 -9.89
CA ASP A 165 -26.00 -0.90 -10.67
C ASP A 165 -25.41 -0.80 -12.08
N GLY A 166 -24.53 -1.75 -12.38
CA GLY A 166 -23.73 -1.75 -13.59
C GLY A 166 -24.67 -1.63 -14.79
N ASN A 167 -24.30 -0.73 -15.72
CA ASN A 167 -25.06 -0.31 -16.89
C ASN A 167 -26.11 -1.34 -17.34
N ALA A 168 -27.38 -0.94 -17.44
CA ALA A 168 -28.53 -1.82 -17.70
C ALA A 168 -28.45 -2.64 -19.02
N ASN A 169 -27.43 -2.39 -19.85
CA ASN A 169 -27.04 -3.23 -20.98
C ASN A 169 -26.14 -4.43 -20.62
N ARG A 170 -25.82 -4.69 -19.35
CA ARG A 170 -25.05 -5.86 -18.92
C ARG A 170 -25.83 -7.14 -19.31
N PRO A 171 -25.29 -8.03 -20.18
CA PRO A 171 -26.02 -9.20 -20.63
C PRO A 171 -26.45 -10.08 -19.45
N SER A 172 -27.75 -10.35 -19.34
CA SER A 172 -28.32 -11.09 -18.22
C SER A 172 -27.78 -12.52 -18.16
N GLY A 173 -26.87 -12.79 -17.22
CA GLY A 173 -26.23 -14.10 -17.06
C GLY A 173 -24.90 -14.11 -16.31
N GLN A 174 -24.23 -12.96 -16.14
CA GLN A 174 -23.03 -12.88 -15.31
C GLN A 174 -23.38 -12.93 -13.82
N GLN A 175 -22.73 -13.85 -13.08
CA GLN A 175 -22.57 -13.69 -11.63
C GLN A 175 -21.81 -12.37 -11.38
N PRO A 176 -22.21 -11.53 -10.42
CA PRO A 176 -21.43 -10.36 -10.09
C PRO A 176 -20.06 -10.80 -9.55
N SER A 177 -18.97 -10.37 -10.18
CA SER A 177 -17.69 -10.32 -9.47
C SER A 177 -17.88 -9.41 -8.25
N THR A 178 -17.48 -9.89 -7.08
CA THR A 178 -17.53 -9.11 -5.84
C THR A 178 -16.39 -8.10 -5.74
N VAL A 179 -15.41 -8.20 -6.65
CA VAL A 179 -14.22 -7.35 -6.77
C VAL A 179 -14.40 -6.43 -7.99
N ARG A 180 -13.90 -5.19 -7.91
CA ARG A 180 -14.00 -4.18 -8.98
C ARG A 180 -12.65 -3.99 -9.66
N THR A 181 -12.62 -3.62 -10.93
CA THR A 181 -11.35 -3.13 -11.52
C THR A 181 -10.84 -1.90 -10.79
N TYR A 182 -9.53 -1.63 -10.89
CA TYR A 182 -8.91 -0.41 -10.36
C TYR A 182 -9.66 0.87 -10.84
N THR A 183 -10.18 0.88 -12.07
CA THR A 183 -10.96 2.02 -12.58
C THR A 183 -12.39 2.05 -12.02
N GLU A 184 -13.13 0.93 -12.00
CA GLU A 184 -14.50 0.90 -11.43
C GLU A 184 -14.52 1.14 -9.92
N GLN A 185 -13.52 0.64 -9.19
CA GLN A 185 -13.31 0.88 -7.77
C GLN A 185 -13.20 2.40 -7.55
N ASN A 186 -12.33 3.07 -8.29
CA ASN A 186 -12.20 4.53 -8.32
C ASN A 186 -13.50 5.26 -8.72
N GLU A 187 -14.19 4.83 -9.79
CA GLU A 187 -15.43 5.45 -10.25
C GLU A 187 -16.57 5.36 -9.22
N SER A 188 -16.65 4.26 -8.48
CA SER A 188 -17.68 4.04 -7.46
C SER A 188 -17.63 5.06 -6.33
N TYR A 189 -16.43 5.48 -5.89
CA TYR A 189 -16.25 6.58 -4.95
C TYR A 189 -16.59 7.96 -5.58
N MET A 190 -16.32 8.11 -6.89
CA MET A 190 -16.55 9.35 -7.66
C MET A 190 -18.01 9.56 -8.11
N GLY A 191 -18.94 8.69 -7.69
CA GLY A 191 -20.40 8.89 -7.82
C GLY A 191 -21.01 9.85 -6.79
N SER A 192 -20.27 10.19 -5.74
CA SER A 192 -20.70 11.07 -4.64
C SER A 192 -20.83 12.56 -5.04
N ARG A 193 -21.48 13.38 -4.19
CA ARG A 193 -21.50 14.87 -4.35
C ARG A 193 -20.10 15.47 -4.37
N ALA A 194 -19.15 14.88 -3.64
CA ALA A 194 -17.72 15.23 -3.68
C ALA A 194 -17.12 14.94 -5.07
N GLY A 195 -17.33 13.73 -5.61
CA GLY A 195 -16.89 13.36 -6.96
C GLY A 195 -17.48 14.25 -8.05
N ALA A 196 -18.76 14.63 -7.93
CA ALA A 196 -19.41 15.57 -8.85
C ALA A 196 -18.80 16.98 -8.80
N ALA A 197 -18.35 17.46 -7.63
CA ALA A 197 -17.67 18.74 -7.50
C ALA A 197 -16.24 18.71 -8.10
N LEU A 198 -15.51 17.61 -7.92
CA LEU A 198 -14.20 17.37 -8.55
C LEU A 198 -14.31 17.35 -10.08
N LYS A 199 -15.30 16.62 -10.63
CA LYS A 199 -15.60 16.58 -12.07
C LYS A 199 -15.81 17.99 -12.66
N LYS A 200 -16.44 18.91 -11.93
CA LYS A 200 -16.64 20.32 -12.34
C LYS A 200 -15.38 21.19 -12.29
N ASN A 201 -14.33 20.79 -11.56
CA ASN A 201 -13.07 21.54 -11.42
C ASN A 201 -11.93 20.94 -12.28
N THR A 202 -12.19 19.86 -13.01
CA THR A 202 -11.22 19.16 -13.87
C THR A 202 -10.83 20.01 -15.09
N PRO A 203 -9.57 19.97 -15.58
CA PRO A 203 -9.18 20.63 -16.83
C PRO A 203 -10.02 20.14 -18.02
N ALA A 204 -10.61 21.05 -18.78
CA ALA A 204 -11.44 20.72 -19.95
C ALA A 204 -10.65 20.84 -21.25
N GLY A 205 -10.52 19.71 -21.97
CA GLY A 205 -9.79 19.63 -23.23
C GLY A 205 -8.27 19.79 -23.09
N GLY A 206 -7.57 19.73 -24.22
CA GLY A 206 -6.12 19.94 -24.26
C GLY A 206 -5.42 19.23 -25.41
N ARG A 207 -4.10 19.44 -25.50
CA ARG A 207 -3.22 19.00 -26.59
C ARG A 207 -1.85 18.54 -26.06
N THR A 208 -1.13 17.81 -26.90
CA THR A 208 0.28 17.45 -26.68
C THR A 208 1.20 18.46 -27.36
N PHE A 209 2.35 18.72 -26.74
CA PHE A 209 3.41 19.60 -27.23
C PHE A 209 4.68 18.79 -27.56
N PRO A 210 5.72 19.39 -28.20
CA PRO A 210 6.96 18.67 -28.54
C PRO A 210 7.76 18.13 -27.33
N GLY A 211 7.51 18.65 -26.13
CA GLY A 211 8.11 18.15 -24.89
C GLY A 211 7.48 18.75 -23.63
N PRO A 212 7.78 18.19 -22.44
CA PRO A 212 7.19 18.62 -21.18
C PRO A 212 7.41 20.10 -20.82
N ALA A 213 8.60 20.66 -21.04
CA ALA A 213 8.89 22.08 -20.79
C ALA A 213 8.08 23.01 -21.70
N ALA A 214 7.90 22.64 -22.97
CA ALA A 214 7.05 23.39 -23.90
C ALA A 214 5.57 23.32 -23.50
N ALA A 215 5.11 22.17 -23.01
CA ALA A 215 3.77 22.01 -22.46
C ALA A 215 3.57 22.86 -21.19
N ALA A 216 4.54 22.87 -20.28
CA ALA A 216 4.51 23.69 -19.07
C ALA A 216 4.40 25.19 -19.39
N ALA A 217 5.28 25.70 -20.27
CA ALA A 217 5.32 27.11 -20.64
C ALA A 217 4.05 27.60 -21.37
N ALA A 218 3.40 26.71 -22.14
CA ALA A 218 2.22 27.04 -22.95
C ALA A 218 0.87 26.74 -22.27
N THR A 219 0.86 26.22 -21.04
CA THR A 219 -0.38 25.82 -20.34
C THR A 219 -0.77 26.82 -19.27
N THR A 220 -2.03 27.25 -19.27
CA THR A 220 -2.61 28.05 -18.19
C THR A 220 -3.40 27.17 -17.23
N VAL A 221 -3.10 27.27 -15.93
CA VAL A 221 -3.86 26.60 -14.86
C VAL A 221 -5.18 27.33 -14.64
N THR A 222 -6.27 26.77 -15.18
CA THR A 222 -7.64 27.31 -15.08
C THR A 222 -8.42 26.78 -13.88
N VAL A 223 -8.02 25.64 -13.33
CA VAL A 223 -8.69 24.99 -12.18
C VAL A 223 -8.56 25.84 -10.91
N LYS A 224 -9.56 25.76 -10.04
CA LYS A 224 -9.51 26.39 -8.71
C LYS A 224 -8.58 25.58 -7.81
N THR A 225 -7.57 26.23 -7.24
CA THR A 225 -6.54 25.62 -6.39
C THR A 225 -5.90 26.67 -5.47
N VAL A 226 -5.44 26.24 -4.29
CA VAL A 226 -4.61 27.05 -3.35
C VAL A 226 -3.12 26.76 -3.52
N LEU A 227 -2.78 25.80 -4.36
CA LEU A 227 -1.39 25.50 -4.67
C LEU A 227 -0.82 26.57 -5.60
N ALA A 228 0.46 26.92 -5.39
CA ALA A 228 1.19 27.74 -6.33
C ALA A 228 1.26 27.07 -7.71
N LYS A 229 0.98 27.85 -8.76
CA LYS A 229 0.93 27.42 -10.17
C LYS A 229 2.32 27.25 -10.81
N ASP A 230 3.35 27.05 -9.99
CA ASP A 230 4.73 26.89 -10.45
C ASP A 230 4.93 25.50 -11.09
N PRO A 231 5.43 25.41 -12.34
CA PRO A 231 5.64 24.14 -13.00
C PRO A 231 6.64 23.22 -12.29
N ALA A 232 7.75 23.74 -11.75
CA ALA A 232 8.75 22.89 -11.09
C ALA A 232 8.16 22.22 -9.83
N ARG A 233 7.41 22.99 -9.03
CA ARG A 233 6.65 22.51 -7.88
C ARG A 233 5.59 21.49 -8.27
N HIS A 234 4.80 21.75 -9.32
CA HIS A 234 3.78 20.81 -9.79
C HIS A 234 4.39 19.48 -10.24
N LEU A 235 5.43 19.55 -11.08
CA LEU A 235 6.18 18.37 -11.55
C LEU A 235 6.69 17.55 -10.36
N ALA A 236 7.47 18.15 -9.47
CA ALA A 236 8.01 17.48 -8.28
C ALA A 236 6.90 16.85 -7.41
N THR A 237 5.75 17.51 -7.33
CA THR A 237 4.61 17.09 -6.51
C THR A 237 3.82 15.93 -7.14
N ARG A 238 3.93 15.71 -8.46
CA ARG A 238 3.31 14.59 -9.19
C ARG A 238 4.26 13.42 -9.47
N THR A 239 5.57 13.66 -9.55
CA THR A 239 6.56 12.64 -9.91
C THR A 239 7.44 12.18 -8.73
N THR A 240 7.09 12.55 -7.50
CA THR A 240 7.77 12.11 -6.28
C THR A 240 6.77 11.87 -5.16
N PHE A 241 7.17 11.14 -4.11
CA PHE A 241 6.38 11.01 -2.88
C PHE A 241 6.36 12.27 -2.01
N GLY A 242 7.02 13.34 -2.43
CA GLY A 242 7.05 14.61 -1.73
C GLY A 242 8.19 15.47 -2.25
N ALA A 243 7.87 16.67 -2.72
CA ALA A 243 8.88 17.64 -3.15
C ALA A 243 9.76 18.03 -1.95
N THR A 244 11.08 18.04 -2.15
CA THR A 244 12.05 18.56 -1.21
C THR A 244 12.74 19.78 -1.81
N PRO A 245 13.37 20.66 -1.01
CA PRO A 245 14.11 21.80 -1.56
C PRO A 245 15.19 21.38 -2.57
N LYS A 246 15.80 20.21 -2.38
CA LYS A 246 16.76 19.62 -3.32
C LYS A 246 16.11 19.27 -4.67
N VAL A 247 14.97 18.56 -4.66
CA VAL A 247 14.26 18.17 -5.89
C VAL A 247 13.87 19.40 -6.72
N LEU A 248 13.39 20.46 -6.08
CA LEU A 248 13.06 21.71 -6.77
C LEU A 248 14.29 22.38 -7.37
N ALA A 249 15.37 22.52 -6.58
CA ALA A 249 16.63 23.06 -7.07
C ALA A 249 17.23 22.23 -8.23
N ASP A 250 17.06 20.90 -8.23
CA ASP A 250 17.48 20.05 -9.33
C ASP A 250 16.64 20.24 -10.60
N ILE A 251 15.31 20.42 -10.47
CA ILE A 251 14.44 20.74 -11.62
C ILE A 251 14.77 22.13 -12.18
N GLU A 252 14.98 23.13 -11.32
CA GLU A 252 15.37 24.49 -11.73
C GLU A 252 16.73 24.49 -12.44
N ARG A 253 17.73 23.78 -11.88
CA ARG A 253 19.10 23.70 -12.41
C ARG A 253 19.21 22.90 -13.71
N MET A 254 18.45 21.82 -13.85
CA MET A 254 18.52 20.93 -15.03
C MET A 254 17.52 21.34 -16.13
N GLY A 255 16.43 22.00 -15.75
CA GLY A 255 15.24 22.17 -16.58
C GLY A 255 14.35 20.92 -16.57
N ILE A 256 13.03 21.15 -16.69
CA ILE A 256 11.96 20.15 -16.65
C ILE A 256 12.28 18.91 -17.52
N ASP A 257 12.67 19.14 -18.77
CA ASP A 257 12.91 18.06 -19.75
C ASP A 257 14.11 17.19 -19.40
N ALA A 258 15.22 17.79 -18.96
CA ALA A 258 16.42 17.02 -18.62
C ALA A 258 16.24 16.27 -17.29
N TRP A 259 15.57 16.89 -16.31
CA TRP A 259 15.23 16.25 -15.05
C TRP A 259 14.28 15.05 -15.25
N LEU A 260 13.25 15.18 -16.09
CA LEU A 260 12.35 14.07 -16.42
C LEU A 260 13.08 12.92 -17.13
N ARG A 261 13.94 13.21 -18.12
CA ARG A 261 14.74 12.15 -18.78
C ARG A 261 15.67 11.43 -17.80
N TRP A 262 16.29 12.16 -16.89
CA TRP A 262 17.14 11.60 -15.83
C TRP A 262 16.34 10.69 -14.88
N GLN A 263 15.14 11.11 -14.46
CA GLN A 263 14.24 10.32 -13.62
C GLN A 263 13.63 9.09 -14.33
N LEU A 264 13.54 9.11 -15.67
CA LEU A 264 13.11 7.97 -16.47
C LEU A 264 14.23 6.92 -16.68
N ASP A 265 15.48 7.23 -16.31
CA ASP A 265 16.65 6.35 -16.42
C ASP A 265 17.25 6.09 -15.00
N PRO A 266 16.51 5.41 -14.10
CA PRO A 266 16.88 5.28 -12.68
C PRO A 266 18.21 4.56 -12.45
N GLU A 267 18.66 3.74 -13.39
CA GLU A 267 19.99 3.10 -13.37
C GLU A 267 21.15 4.12 -13.40
N LYS A 268 20.92 5.33 -13.91
CA LYS A 268 21.89 6.45 -13.92
C LYS A 268 21.87 7.27 -12.63
N ILE A 269 20.96 6.96 -11.72
CA ILE A 269 20.83 7.62 -10.41
C ILE A 269 21.54 6.75 -9.37
N ALA A 270 22.62 7.27 -8.79
CA ALA A 270 23.35 6.57 -7.72
C ALA A 270 22.45 6.37 -6.48
N PRO A 271 22.54 5.22 -5.79
CA PRO A 271 21.79 5.00 -4.56
C PRO A 271 22.22 5.97 -3.46
N THR A 272 21.27 6.46 -2.66
CA THR A 272 21.58 7.32 -1.52
C THR A 272 22.17 6.52 -0.36
N LYS A 273 22.76 7.22 0.62
CA LYS A 273 23.24 6.59 1.87
C LYS A 273 22.15 5.77 2.55
N ALA A 274 20.89 6.23 2.52
CA ALA A 274 19.76 5.52 3.08
C ALA A 274 19.44 4.23 2.29
N GLU A 275 19.51 4.25 0.96
CA GLU A 275 19.34 3.05 0.14
C GLU A 275 20.44 2.01 0.40
N LEU A 276 21.67 2.45 0.72
CA LEU A 276 22.74 1.53 1.13
C LEU A 276 22.46 0.87 2.50
N LYS A 277 21.71 1.52 3.40
CA LYS A 277 21.26 0.95 4.68
C LYS A 277 20.17 -0.12 4.54
N LEU A 278 19.61 -0.34 3.34
CA LEU A 278 18.79 -1.54 3.06
C LEU A 278 19.57 -2.84 3.27
N SER A 279 20.90 -2.78 3.38
CA SER A 279 21.74 -3.90 3.82
C SER A 279 21.45 -4.39 5.26
N GLU A 280 20.80 -3.57 6.09
CA GLU A 280 20.36 -3.90 7.46
C GLU A 280 19.02 -4.66 7.51
N LEU A 281 18.40 -4.92 6.35
CA LEU A 281 17.21 -5.76 6.19
C LEU A 281 17.66 -7.07 5.51
N PRO A 282 18.08 -8.09 6.29
CA PRO A 282 18.84 -9.24 5.76
C PRO A 282 18.05 -10.07 4.74
N THR A 283 16.73 -10.12 4.86
CA THR A 283 15.87 -10.93 3.99
C THR A 283 15.89 -10.49 2.53
N LEU A 284 16.17 -9.20 2.26
CA LEU A 284 16.21 -8.63 0.91
C LEU A 284 17.35 -9.18 0.03
N ARG A 285 18.29 -9.93 0.64
CA ARG A 285 19.45 -10.56 -0.03
C ARG A 285 19.28 -12.06 -0.23
N LEU A 286 18.19 -12.65 0.25
CA LEU A 286 17.94 -14.08 0.22
C LEU A 286 17.01 -14.44 -0.94
N SER A 287 17.34 -15.52 -1.65
CA SER A 287 16.46 -16.15 -2.63
C SER A 287 15.26 -16.82 -1.95
N PRO A 288 14.15 -17.07 -2.67
CA PRO A 288 13.01 -17.85 -2.18
C PRO A 288 13.39 -19.20 -1.53
N LYS A 289 14.43 -19.86 -2.05
CA LYS A 289 14.97 -21.09 -1.46
C LYS A 289 15.64 -20.82 -0.10
N GLN A 290 16.53 -19.84 -0.03
CA GLN A 290 17.23 -19.47 1.21
C GLN A 290 16.28 -18.97 2.30
N LEU A 291 15.21 -18.25 1.93
CA LEU A 291 14.18 -17.79 2.88
C LEU A 291 13.49 -18.96 3.59
N ARG A 292 13.27 -20.09 2.91
CA ARG A 292 12.76 -21.32 3.53
C ARG A 292 13.81 -22.02 4.39
N GLU A 293 15.01 -22.21 3.84
CA GLU A 293 16.10 -22.94 4.51
C GLU A 293 16.58 -22.23 5.78
N GLN A 294 16.46 -20.90 5.84
CA GLN A 294 16.93 -20.06 6.96
C GLN A 294 15.79 -19.56 7.86
N ARG A 295 14.58 -20.12 7.73
CA ARG A 295 13.36 -19.61 8.39
C ARG A 295 13.52 -19.47 9.90
N GLU A 296 14.11 -20.45 10.57
CA GLU A 296 14.28 -20.41 12.02
C GLU A 296 15.35 -19.41 12.47
N GLN A 297 16.45 -19.24 11.72
CA GLN A 297 17.46 -18.21 11.98
C GLN A 297 16.90 -16.79 11.77
N LEU A 298 16.01 -16.61 10.79
CA LEU A 298 15.30 -15.35 10.55
C LEU A 298 14.30 -15.03 11.67
N ASN A 299 13.54 -16.04 12.13
CA ASN A 299 12.69 -15.94 13.31
C ASN A 299 13.50 -15.52 14.55
N GLU A 300 14.65 -16.16 14.78
CA GLU A 300 15.52 -15.88 15.92
C GLU A 300 16.05 -14.43 15.94
N CYS A 301 16.34 -13.83 14.78
CA CYS A 301 16.77 -12.42 14.70
C CYS A 301 15.61 -11.42 14.56
N GLY A 302 14.37 -11.90 14.49
CA GLY A 302 13.16 -11.08 14.34
C GLY A 302 12.99 -10.46 12.94
N ALA A 303 13.67 -11.02 11.93
CA ALA A 303 13.51 -10.62 10.54
C ALA A 303 12.28 -11.32 9.93
N GLN A 304 11.44 -10.55 9.24
CA GLN A 304 10.14 -10.99 8.72
C GLN A 304 10.05 -10.58 7.24
N PRO A 305 10.33 -11.49 6.29
CA PRO A 305 10.66 -11.12 4.90
C PRO A 305 9.56 -10.32 4.18
N GLU A 306 8.30 -10.74 4.34
CA GLU A 306 7.13 -10.08 3.77
C GLU A 306 7.05 -8.62 4.22
N LYS A 307 7.36 -8.37 5.48
CA LYS A 307 7.34 -7.02 6.04
C LYS A 307 8.64 -6.25 5.82
N GLU A 308 9.80 -6.88 5.74
CA GLU A 308 11.06 -6.19 5.40
C GLU A 308 11.03 -5.66 3.96
N MET A 309 10.32 -6.34 3.06
CA MET A 309 10.02 -5.83 1.72
C MET A 309 9.15 -4.55 1.75
N VAL A 310 8.13 -4.50 2.61
CA VAL A 310 7.35 -3.26 2.85
C VAL A 310 8.24 -2.16 3.47
N ASP A 311 9.03 -2.50 4.50
CA ASP A 311 9.97 -1.59 5.17
C ASP A 311 10.96 -0.98 4.14
N ALA A 312 11.49 -1.80 3.24
CA ALA A 312 12.38 -1.38 2.15
C ALA A 312 11.68 -0.47 1.13
N THR A 313 10.39 -0.67 0.87
CA THR A 313 9.60 0.18 -0.01
C THR A 313 9.42 1.57 0.62
N ILE A 314 9.01 1.62 1.89
CA ILE A 314 8.92 2.85 2.68
C ILE A 314 10.26 3.61 2.65
N ALA A 315 11.37 2.91 2.89
CA ALA A 315 12.71 3.49 2.84
C ALA A 315 13.05 4.16 1.50
N ARG A 316 12.78 3.49 0.37
CA ARG A 316 13.04 4.05 -0.97
C ARG A 316 12.12 5.23 -1.27
N GLN A 317 10.84 5.14 -0.91
CA GLN A 317 9.89 6.24 -1.07
C GLN A 317 10.35 7.48 -0.28
N ILE A 318 10.84 7.33 0.96
CA ILE A 318 11.39 8.44 1.76
C ILE A 318 12.72 8.95 1.21
N TRP A 319 13.71 8.09 0.96
CA TRP A 319 15.11 8.54 0.79
C TRP A 319 15.78 8.23 -0.55
N SER A 320 15.13 7.55 -1.50
CA SER A 320 15.70 7.40 -2.84
C SER A 320 15.62 8.70 -3.64
N GLU A 321 16.61 8.96 -4.48
CA GLU A 321 16.57 10.00 -5.52
C GLU A 321 15.85 9.50 -6.78
N ARG A 322 15.56 8.20 -6.91
CA ARG A 322 14.85 7.56 -8.04
C ARG A 322 13.33 7.74 -7.93
N GLN A 323 12.88 8.95 -7.62
CA GLN A 323 11.52 9.18 -7.16
C GLN A 323 10.42 8.84 -8.18
N LEU A 324 10.59 9.18 -9.46
CA LEU A 324 9.60 8.79 -10.48
C LEU A 324 9.52 7.27 -10.65
N PHE A 325 10.65 6.57 -10.50
CA PHE A 325 10.69 5.12 -10.53
C PHE A 325 9.93 4.52 -9.34
N GLU A 326 10.12 5.01 -8.10
CA GLU A 326 9.33 4.53 -6.96
C GLU A 326 7.83 4.85 -7.11
N VAL A 327 7.45 6.01 -7.68
CA VAL A 327 6.03 6.31 -7.97
C VAL A 327 5.43 5.33 -8.99
N MET A 328 6.22 4.89 -9.97
CA MET A 328 5.80 3.88 -10.94
C MET A 328 5.76 2.47 -10.34
N VAL A 329 6.72 2.10 -9.49
CA VAL A 329 6.71 0.82 -8.75
C VAL A 329 5.48 0.73 -7.84
N ASP A 330 5.12 1.81 -7.16
CA ASP A 330 3.89 1.93 -6.36
C ASP A 330 2.63 1.74 -7.23
N PHE A 331 2.54 2.47 -8.35
CA PHE A 331 1.45 2.34 -9.31
C PHE A 331 1.28 0.90 -9.83
N TRP A 332 2.36 0.21 -10.18
CA TRP A 332 2.29 -1.15 -10.69
C TRP A 332 2.02 -2.20 -9.60
N ASN A 333 2.48 -1.97 -8.36
CA ASN A 333 2.12 -2.81 -7.22
C ASN A 333 0.63 -2.66 -6.83
N ASP A 334 -0.03 -1.54 -7.15
CA ASP A 334 -1.49 -1.40 -7.06
C ASP A 334 -2.21 -1.99 -8.29
N PHE A 335 -1.71 -1.79 -9.52
CA PHE A 335 -2.38 -2.21 -10.77
C PHE A 335 -2.28 -3.72 -11.05
N LEU A 336 -1.16 -4.35 -10.72
CA LEU A 336 -0.87 -5.78 -10.90
C LEU A 336 -0.66 -6.39 -9.52
N HIS A 337 -1.73 -6.40 -8.73
CA HIS A 337 -1.62 -6.56 -7.30
C HIS A 337 -1.29 -7.99 -6.85
N VAL A 338 -0.32 -8.09 -5.96
CA VAL A 338 -0.12 -9.24 -5.09
C VAL A 338 0.05 -8.67 -3.69
N ALA A 339 -0.72 -9.15 -2.72
CA ALA A 339 -0.61 -8.71 -1.34
C ALA A 339 0.79 -9.01 -0.77
N ALA A 340 1.23 -8.25 0.24
CA ALA A 340 2.37 -8.68 1.07
C ALA A 340 1.98 -9.77 2.06
N ASP A 341 0.81 -9.63 2.66
CA ASP A 341 0.30 -10.53 3.70
C ASP A 341 -0.61 -11.62 3.07
N PHE A 342 -0.01 -12.64 2.45
CA PHE A 342 -0.68 -13.88 2.00
C PHE A 342 0.21 -15.10 2.24
N ASP A 343 -0.35 -16.31 2.17
CA ASP A 343 0.40 -17.57 2.34
C ASP A 343 1.39 -17.79 1.17
N GLY A 344 2.70 -17.66 1.45
CA GLY A 344 3.78 -17.61 0.47
C GLY A 344 4.33 -16.20 0.19
N GLY A 345 3.71 -15.15 0.73
CA GLY A 345 4.20 -13.77 0.63
C GLY A 345 5.57 -13.58 1.28
N GLU A 346 5.80 -14.27 2.41
CA GLU A 346 7.05 -14.34 3.17
C GLU A 346 8.20 -15.03 2.41
N VAL A 347 7.92 -15.68 1.29
CA VAL A 347 8.96 -16.30 0.44
C VAL A 347 9.08 -15.59 -0.91
N TYR A 348 7.98 -15.11 -1.49
CA TYR A 348 7.96 -14.68 -2.89
C TYR A 348 7.66 -13.21 -3.13
N ARG A 349 7.19 -12.45 -2.12
CA ARG A 349 6.73 -11.08 -2.40
C ARG A 349 7.86 -10.14 -2.81
N HIS A 350 9.03 -10.33 -2.20
CA HIS A 350 10.24 -9.56 -2.51
C HIS A 350 10.75 -9.87 -3.93
N SER A 351 10.87 -11.14 -4.31
CA SER A 351 11.30 -11.50 -5.67
C SER A 351 10.28 -11.04 -6.72
N PHE A 352 8.97 -11.07 -6.44
CA PHE A 352 7.96 -10.51 -7.35
C PHE A 352 8.18 -9.01 -7.58
N ASP A 353 8.46 -8.23 -6.54
CA ASP A 353 8.76 -6.81 -6.72
C ASP A 353 10.05 -6.61 -7.51
N VAL A 354 11.13 -7.34 -7.21
CA VAL A 354 12.42 -7.19 -7.90
C VAL A 354 12.35 -7.64 -9.37
N ASP A 355 11.88 -8.86 -9.62
CA ASP A 355 11.98 -9.56 -10.91
C ASP A 355 10.83 -9.25 -11.87
N VAL A 356 9.70 -8.75 -11.36
CA VAL A 356 8.54 -8.34 -12.15
C VAL A 356 8.36 -6.83 -12.06
N VAL A 357 7.97 -6.30 -10.91
CA VAL A 357 7.46 -4.91 -10.84
C VAL A 357 8.57 -3.90 -11.13
N ARG A 358 9.65 -3.88 -10.35
CA ARG A 358 10.80 -2.97 -10.51
C ARG A 358 11.50 -3.17 -11.84
N LYS A 359 11.68 -4.42 -12.29
CA LYS A 359 12.31 -4.75 -13.58
C LYS A 359 11.57 -4.14 -14.78
N TYR A 360 10.25 -4.10 -14.74
CA TYR A 360 9.43 -3.63 -15.87
C TYR A 360 8.74 -2.27 -15.67
N ALA A 361 8.85 -1.64 -14.48
CA ALA A 361 8.08 -0.43 -14.11
C ALA A 361 8.21 0.75 -15.08
N LEU A 362 9.36 0.88 -15.74
CA LEU A 362 9.64 1.91 -16.77
C LEU A 362 9.99 1.31 -18.14
N THR A 363 9.64 0.04 -18.42
CA THR A 363 9.97 -0.62 -19.70
C THR A 363 8.72 -1.05 -20.46
N SER A 364 8.24 -2.30 -20.31
CA SER A 364 7.20 -2.92 -21.15
C SER A 364 6.13 -3.60 -20.30
N TYR A 365 4.87 -3.17 -20.41
CA TYR A 365 3.77 -3.83 -19.70
C TYR A 365 3.48 -5.27 -20.19
N PRO A 366 3.50 -5.58 -21.50
CA PRO A 366 3.36 -6.96 -21.97
C PRO A 366 4.38 -7.93 -21.40
N GLU A 367 5.64 -7.51 -21.24
CA GLU A 367 6.67 -8.35 -20.62
C GLU A 367 6.52 -8.42 -19.08
N MET A 368 6.02 -7.36 -18.44
CA MET A 368 5.64 -7.39 -17.02
C MET A 368 4.54 -8.44 -16.77
N LEU A 369 3.46 -8.41 -17.55
CA LEU A 369 2.32 -9.33 -17.37
C LEU A 369 2.72 -10.79 -17.66
N VAL A 370 3.60 -11.02 -18.65
CA VAL A 370 4.20 -12.34 -18.90
C VAL A 370 5.05 -12.81 -17.71
N ALA A 371 5.96 -11.96 -17.21
CA ALA A 371 6.82 -12.32 -16.09
C ALA A 371 5.99 -12.61 -14.82
N ALA A 372 4.95 -11.82 -14.56
CA ALA A 372 4.02 -12.04 -13.46
C ALA A 372 3.32 -13.39 -13.56
N ASN A 373 2.81 -13.73 -14.75
CA ASN A 373 2.14 -15.01 -15.05
C ASN A 373 3.05 -16.24 -15.08
N ARG A 374 4.34 -16.06 -14.77
CA ARG A 374 5.33 -17.13 -14.55
C ARG A 374 5.91 -17.08 -13.13
N HIS A 375 5.63 -16.05 -12.34
CA HIS A 375 6.26 -15.87 -11.04
C HIS A 375 5.45 -16.59 -9.94
N PRO A 376 6.10 -17.39 -9.06
CA PRO A 376 5.42 -18.16 -8.02
C PRO A 376 4.44 -17.36 -7.15
N ALA A 377 4.77 -16.11 -6.81
CA ALA A 377 3.89 -15.23 -6.02
C ALA A 377 2.47 -15.12 -6.61
N LEU A 378 2.33 -14.78 -7.90
CA LEU A 378 1.02 -14.60 -8.52
C LEU A 378 0.31 -15.95 -8.74
N LEU A 379 1.07 -17.00 -9.07
CA LEU A 379 0.55 -18.35 -9.29
C LEU A 379 -0.03 -18.97 -8.01
N LEU A 380 0.54 -18.65 -6.85
CA LEU A 380 0.02 -19.07 -5.55
C LEU A 380 -1.10 -18.15 -5.06
N TYR A 381 -0.90 -16.83 -5.09
CA TYR A 381 -1.89 -15.84 -4.65
C TYR A 381 -3.25 -16.00 -5.35
N LEU A 382 -3.26 -16.43 -6.62
CA LEU A 382 -4.47 -16.68 -7.39
C LEU A 382 -4.78 -18.17 -7.60
N ASN A 383 -4.22 -19.07 -6.78
CA ASN A 383 -4.51 -20.51 -6.75
C ASN A 383 -4.35 -21.25 -8.10
N GLN A 384 -3.46 -20.77 -8.97
CA GLN A 384 -3.19 -21.39 -10.28
C GLN A 384 -2.51 -22.76 -10.14
N ASN A 385 -1.78 -23.00 -9.05
CA ASN A 385 -1.12 -24.28 -8.79
C ASN A 385 -2.09 -25.48 -8.72
N ASP A 386 -3.36 -25.20 -8.41
CA ASP A 386 -4.46 -26.17 -8.36
C ASP A 386 -5.19 -26.34 -9.70
N SER A 387 -4.89 -25.50 -10.70
CA SER A 387 -5.59 -25.48 -11.99
C SER A 387 -5.13 -26.63 -12.90
N ARG A 388 -6.04 -27.58 -13.16
CA ARG A 388 -5.78 -28.77 -13.99
C ARG A 388 -6.76 -28.87 -15.16
N ALA A 389 -6.41 -29.64 -16.19
CA ALA A 389 -7.27 -29.90 -17.34
C ALA A 389 -8.63 -30.54 -16.98
N ASP A 390 -8.65 -31.38 -15.94
CA ASP A 390 -9.84 -32.07 -15.41
C ASP A 390 -10.59 -31.27 -14.33
N ALA A 391 -9.88 -30.39 -13.62
CA ALA A 391 -10.38 -29.55 -12.55
C ALA A 391 -9.77 -28.13 -12.69
N VAL A 392 -10.37 -27.33 -13.58
CA VAL A 392 -9.84 -26.00 -13.91
C VAL A 392 -10.16 -24.98 -12.82
N ASN A 393 -9.14 -24.27 -12.35
CA ASN A 393 -9.33 -23.07 -11.54
C ASN A 393 -9.31 -21.85 -12.46
N GLU A 394 -10.38 -21.07 -12.44
CA GLU A 394 -10.58 -19.92 -13.33
C GLU A 394 -10.01 -18.61 -12.77
N ASN A 395 -9.58 -18.58 -11.51
CA ASN A 395 -9.26 -17.35 -10.77
C ASN A 395 -8.17 -16.49 -11.46
N LEU A 396 -6.95 -17.01 -11.67
CA LEU A 396 -5.89 -16.28 -12.39
C LEU A 396 -6.32 -15.85 -13.80
N ALA A 397 -7.07 -16.69 -14.52
CA ALA A 397 -7.53 -16.38 -15.87
C ALA A 397 -8.58 -15.28 -15.90
N ARG A 398 -9.43 -15.21 -14.87
CA ARG A 398 -10.35 -14.12 -14.62
C ARG A 398 -9.56 -12.85 -14.32
N GLU A 399 -8.71 -12.81 -13.30
CA GLU A 399 -7.99 -11.57 -12.96
C GLU A 399 -7.09 -11.06 -14.08
N ASN A 400 -6.50 -11.95 -14.88
CA ASN A 400 -5.77 -11.57 -16.09
C ASN A 400 -6.63 -10.81 -17.10
N LEU A 401 -7.92 -11.16 -17.28
CA LEU A 401 -8.85 -10.45 -18.15
C LEU A 401 -9.45 -9.22 -17.45
N GLU A 402 -9.99 -9.42 -16.25
CA GLU A 402 -10.77 -8.43 -15.50
C GLU A 402 -9.88 -7.32 -14.92
N LEU A 403 -8.96 -7.67 -14.02
CA LEU A 403 -8.20 -6.70 -13.22
C LEU A 403 -6.88 -6.26 -13.85
N TYR A 404 -6.21 -7.14 -14.61
CA TYR A 404 -4.85 -6.93 -15.14
C TYR A 404 -4.76 -6.73 -16.65
N SER A 405 -5.85 -6.74 -17.42
CA SER A 405 -5.73 -6.37 -18.85
C SER A 405 -6.96 -5.65 -19.43
N VAL A 406 -7.96 -6.38 -19.92
CA VAL A 406 -9.00 -5.81 -20.78
C VAL A 406 -10.04 -5.01 -20.00
N GLY A 407 -10.12 -5.18 -18.68
CA GLY A 407 -11.16 -4.58 -17.83
C GLY A 407 -12.44 -5.42 -17.84
N VAL A 408 -13.30 -5.26 -16.83
CA VAL A 408 -14.62 -5.92 -16.74
C VAL A 408 -15.50 -5.63 -17.96
N ASP A 409 -15.51 -4.37 -18.45
CA ASP A 409 -16.18 -4.00 -19.71
C ASP A 409 -15.33 -4.28 -20.98
N GLY A 410 -14.31 -5.15 -20.86
CA GLY A 410 -13.34 -5.45 -21.92
C GLY A 410 -13.89 -6.23 -23.12
N GLY A 411 -15.13 -6.71 -23.03
CA GLY A 411 -15.84 -7.43 -24.10
C GLY A 411 -15.62 -8.94 -24.13
N TYR A 412 -15.00 -9.51 -23.09
CA TYR A 412 -14.88 -10.96 -22.90
C TYR A 412 -16.17 -11.54 -22.31
N THR A 413 -16.35 -12.85 -22.46
CA THR A 413 -17.47 -13.60 -21.88
C THR A 413 -16.99 -14.62 -20.86
N GLU A 414 -17.90 -15.19 -20.09
CA GLU A 414 -17.58 -16.30 -19.16
C GLU A 414 -16.95 -17.50 -19.89
N LYS A 415 -17.31 -17.72 -21.16
CA LYS A 415 -16.66 -18.72 -22.01
C LYS A 415 -15.20 -18.38 -22.29
N ASP A 416 -14.87 -17.11 -22.49
CA ASP A 416 -13.49 -16.65 -22.69
C ASP A 416 -12.65 -16.85 -21.41
N VAL A 417 -13.22 -16.57 -20.23
CA VAL A 417 -12.57 -16.87 -18.93
C VAL A 417 -12.24 -18.36 -18.82
N ARG A 418 -13.22 -19.23 -19.04
CA ARG A 418 -13.01 -20.70 -18.98
C ARG A 418 -11.99 -21.19 -20.01
N GLN A 419 -11.99 -20.63 -21.22
CA GLN A 419 -11.03 -20.98 -22.27
C GLN A 419 -9.61 -20.49 -21.93
N ALA A 420 -9.48 -19.31 -21.33
CA ALA A 420 -8.21 -18.78 -20.82
C ALA A 420 -7.69 -19.60 -19.64
N ALA A 421 -8.58 -20.05 -18.75
CA ALA A 421 -8.23 -20.90 -17.62
C ALA A 421 -7.71 -22.26 -18.08
N LEU A 422 -8.43 -22.92 -19.00
CA LEU A 422 -7.99 -24.15 -19.64
C LEU A 422 -6.61 -23.97 -20.30
N LEU A 423 -6.41 -22.90 -21.09
CA LEU A 423 -5.12 -22.63 -21.71
C LEU A 423 -3.98 -22.50 -20.68
N GLN A 424 -4.22 -21.88 -19.53
CA GLN A 424 -3.19 -21.63 -18.50
C GLN A 424 -2.89 -22.85 -17.60
N THR A 425 -3.70 -23.91 -17.63
CA THR A 425 -3.46 -25.15 -16.87
C THR A 425 -2.04 -25.71 -17.11
N GLY A 426 -1.50 -26.43 -16.14
CA GLY A 426 -0.13 -26.95 -16.19
C GLY A 426 0.92 -25.99 -15.61
N ARG A 427 0.74 -24.67 -15.71
CA ARG A 427 1.56 -23.71 -14.95
C ARG A 427 1.37 -23.88 -13.44
N GLY A 428 2.45 -23.83 -12.68
CA GLY A 428 2.38 -23.86 -11.23
C GLY A 428 3.74 -23.74 -10.56
N VAL A 429 3.81 -24.18 -9.30
CA VAL A 429 4.98 -24.04 -8.44
C VAL A 429 5.33 -25.38 -7.81
N SER A 430 6.61 -25.78 -7.86
CA SER A 430 7.14 -26.96 -7.17
C SER A 430 8.47 -26.61 -6.52
N ASP A 431 8.71 -27.10 -5.30
CA ASP A 431 10.02 -27.01 -4.62
C ASP A 431 10.60 -25.59 -4.48
N GLY A 432 9.73 -24.58 -4.58
CA GLY A 432 10.10 -23.18 -4.53
C GLY A 432 10.17 -22.45 -5.87
N GLU A 433 10.02 -23.16 -6.99
CA GLU A 433 10.30 -22.65 -8.34
C GLU A 433 9.10 -22.78 -9.28
N TYR A 434 9.14 -22.00 -10.37
CA TYR A 434 8.18 -22.14 -11.47
C TYR A 434 8.33 -23.49 -12.17
N VAL A 435 7.21 -24.18 -12.39
CA VAL A 435 7.17 -25.41 -13.18
C VAL A 435 6.01 -25.42 -14.17
N PHE A 436 6.18 -26.21 -15.23
CA PHE A 436 5.10 -26.56 -16.15
C PHE A 436 4.86 -28.07 -16.10
N ARG A 437 3.61 -28.47 -15.86
CA ARG A 437 3.16 -29.85 -15.63
C ARG A 437 2.32 -30.36 -16.80
N GLU A 438 2.94 -31.13 -17.70
CA GLU A 438 2.33 -31.64 -18.94
C GLU A 438 1.18 -32.65 -18.71
N ASP A 439 1.16 -33.32 -17.57
CA ASP A 439 0.07 -34.18 -17.11
C ASP A 439 -1.20 -33.37 -16.79
N ARG A 440 -1.03 -32.14 -16.27
CA ARG A 440 -2.12 -31.24 -15.88
C ARG A 440 -2.58 -30.28 -16.99
N HIS A 441 -1.82 -30.14 -18.08
CA HIS A 441 -2.14 -29.19 -19.16
C HIS A 441 -3.28 -29.69 -20.06
N TYR A 442 -4.26 -28.81 -20.31
CA TYR A 442 -5.34 -29.02 -21.26
C TYR A 442 -4.83 -28.95 -22.70
N VAL A 443 -5.16 -29.95 -23.51
CA VAL A 443 -4.86 -29.98 -24.94
C VAL A 443 -6.18 -29.93 -25.71
N GLY A 444 -6.29 -28.97 -26.63
CA GLY A 444 -7.51 -28.74 -27.41
C GLY A 444 -7.66 -27.30 -27.87
N LYS A 445 -8.36 -27.08 -28.99
CA LYS A 445 -8.51 -25.77 -29.62
C LYS A 445 -9.15 -24.76 -28.66
N VAL A 446 -8.46 -23.64 -28.44
CA VAL A 446 -8.96 -22.51 -27.65
C VAL A 446 -9.34 -21.32 -28.53
N LYS A 447 -10.39 -20.59 -28.13
CA LYS A 447 -10.70 -19.25 -28.63
C LYS A 447 -11.05 -18.36 -27.45
N ILE A 448 -10.36 -17.22 -27.34
CA ILE A 448 -10.47 -16.26 -26.24
C ILE A 448 -10.43 -14.86 -26.87
N LEU A 449 -11.53 -14.11 -26.85
CA LEU A 449 -11.69 -12.86 -27.61
C LEU A 449 -11.34 -13.10 -29.10
N GLY A 450 -10.34 -12.39 -29.63
CA GLY A 450 -9.76 -12.59 -30.97
C GLY A 450 -8.55 -13.53 -31.02
N PHE A 451 -8.04 -14.00 -29.87
CA PHE A 451 -7.00 -15.04 -29.83
C PHE A 451 -7.60 -16.40 -30.20
N SER A 452 -6.88 -17.18 -31.00
CA SER A 452 -7.28 -18.55 -31.36
C SER A 452 -6.04 -19.39 -31.62
N HIS A 453 -5.98 -20.55 -30.97
CA HIS A 453 -4.84 -21.46 -31.10
C HIS A 453 -5.30 -22.92 -31.06
N ALA A 454 -4.60 -23.82 -31.75
CA ALA A 454 -4.93 -25.24 -31.77
C ALA A 454 -4.64 -25.93 -30.41
N ASN A 455 -3.67 -25.39 -29.66
CA ASN A 455 -3.17 -25.88 -28.37
C ASN A 455 -3.05 -27.41 -28.31
N SER A 456 -2.32 -27.96 -29.29
CA SER A 456 -2.27 -29.39 -29.61
C SER A 456 -1.01 -30.10 -29.09
N SER A 457 -0.32 -29.53 -28.10
CA SER A 457 0.99 -29.98 -27.64
C SER A 457 1.03 -30.09 -26.12
N LYS A 458 1.55 -31.21 -25.60
CA LYS A 458 1.87 -31.37 -24.16
C LYS A 458 3.29 -30.92 -23.80
N ASP A 459 4.20 -30.87 -24.78
CA ASP A 459 5.57 -30.39 -24.63
C ASP A 459 5.61 -29.07 -23.83
N PRO A 460 6.29 -29.03 -22.66
CA PRO A 460 6.26 -27.89 -21.78
C PRO A 460 6.67 -26.58 -22.44
N ALA A 461 7.73 -26.58 -23.26
CA ALA A 461 8.23 -25.36 -23.88
C ALA A 461 7.25 -24.79 -24.91
N LYS A 462 6.64 -25.65 -25.73
CA LYS A 462 5.63 -25.25 -26.73
C LYS A 462 4.34 -24.77 -26.07
N ALA A 463 3.83 -25.52 -25.09
CA ALA A 463 2.60 -25.15 -24.40
C ALA A 463 2.76 -23.82 -23.64
N ASP A 464 3.86 -23.66 -22.92
CA ASP A 464 4.16 -22.45 -22.16
C ASP A 464 4.35 -21.21 -23.06
N ALA A 465 4.96 -21.38 -24.24
CA ALA A 465 5.10 -20.32 -25.24
C ALA A 465 3.74 -19.86 -25.82
N VAL A 466 2.74 -20.74 -25.94
CA VAL A 466 1.38 -20.38 -26.37
C VAL A 466 0.68 -19.55 -25.30
N ILE A 467 0.83 -19.92 -24.02
CA ILE A 467 0.28 -19.14 -22.91
C ILE A 467 0.94 -17.75 -22.88
N ASP A 468 2.26 -17.67 -23.00
CA ASP A 468 2.99 -16.41 -23.10
C ASP A 468 2.55 -15.55 -24.31
N ALA A 469 2.19 -16.16 -25.44
CA ALA A 469 1.63 -15.46 -26.59
C ALA A 469 0.21 -14.92 -26.31
N TYR A 470 -0.63 -15.68 -25.59
CA TYR A 470 -1.94 -15.24 -25.14
C TYR A 470 -1.85 -14.06 -24.14
N ILE A 471 -0.96 -14.15 -23.15
CA ILE A 471 -0.74 -13.08 -22.16
C ILE A 471 -0.25 -11.78 -22.83
N ARG A 472 0.67 -11.87 -23.82
CA ARG A 472 1.07 -10.70 -24.62
C ARG A 472 -0.08 -10.15 -25.47
N TYR A 473 -0.95 -11.02 -26.02
CA TYR A 473 -2.11 -10.59 -26.79
C TYR A 473 -3.08 -9.75 -25.94
N ILE A 474 -3.45 -10.20 -24.74
CA ILE A 474 -4.34 -9.43 -23.87
C ILE A 474 -3.67 -8.15 -23.35
N ALA A 475 -2.36 -8.17 -23.04
CA ALA A 475 -1.62 -6.98 -22.66
C ALA A 475 -1.54 -5.90 -23.75
N LEU A 476 -1.68 -6.29 -25.02
CA LEU A 476 -1.69 -5.40 -26.19
C LEU A 476 -3.10 -5.09 -26.72
N HIS A 477 -4.16 -5.59 -26.06
CA HIS A 477 -5.53 -5.38 -26.49
C HIS A 477 -5.94 -3.88 -26.40
N PRO A 478 -6.77 -3.34 -27.32
CA PRO A 478 -7.19 -1.94 -27.29
C PRO A 478 -7.98 -1.52 -26.03
N SER A 479 -8.57 -2.47 -25.29
CA SER A 479 -9.16 -2.19 -23.97
C SER A 479 -8.08 -2.01 -22.92
N THR A 480 -7.05 -2.87 -22.90
CA THR A 480 -5.88 -2.76 -22.00
C THR A 480 -5.08 -1.48 -22.23
N ALA A 481 -4.88 -1.10 -23.49
CA ALA A 481 -4.26 0.18 -23.84
C ALA A 481 -5.02 1.37 -23.25
N ARG A 482 -6.36 1.31 -23.21
CA ARG A 482 -7.22 2.34 -22.60
C ARG A 482 -7.24 2.26 -21.07
N TYR A 483 -7.24 1.07 -20.49
CA TYR A 483 -7.27 0.87 -19.04
C TYR A 483 -5.94 1.30 -18.39
N VAL A 484 -4.79 0.89 -18.93
CA VAL A 484 -3.46 1.38 -18.48
C VAL A 484 -3.37 2.91 -18.65
N ALA A 485 -3.83 3.46 -19.77
CA ALA A 485 -3.86 4.90 -20.01
C ALA A 485 -4.77 5.67 -19.03
N GLN A 486 -5.94 5.12 -18.71
CA GLN A 486 -6.87 5.67 -17.72
C GLN A 486 -6.22 5.68 -16.34
N SER A 487 -5.70 4.55 -15.88
CA SER A 487 -5.07 4.44 -14.56
C SER A 487 -3.84 5.36 -14.41
N LEU A 488 -3.00 5.49 -15.44
CA LEU A 488 -1.89 6.45 -15.44
C LEU A 488 -2.36 7.91 -15.44
N ALA A 489 -3.42 8.25 -16.18
CA ALA A 489 -3.99 9.59 -16.15
C ALA A 489 -4.64 9.90 -14.78
N THR A 490 -5.29 8.93 -14.15
CA THR A 490 -5.79 9.02 -12.76
C THR A 490 -4.66 9.22 -11.75
N ARG A 491 -3.53 8.52 -11.93
CA ARG A 491 -2.34 8.61 -11.07
C ARG A 491 -1.70 10.00 -11.09
N PHE A 492 -1.50 10.53 -12.30
CA PHE A 492 -0.66 11.72 -12.54
C PHE A 492 -1.41 13.02 -12.82
N VAL A 493 -2.71 13.01 -13.20
CA VAL A 493 -3.44 14.21 -13.64
C VAL A 493 -4.60 14.57 -12.70
N SER A 494 -5.68 13.79 -12.67
CA SER A 494 -6.84 14.05 -11.78
C SER A 494 -7.64 12.78 -11.57
N ASP A 495 -8.47 12.74 -10.53
CA ASP A 495 -9.36 11.59 -10.25
C ASP A 495 -10.39 11.31 -11.35
N THR A 496 -10.61 12.28 -12.25
CA THR A 496 -11.45 12.16 -13.44
C THR A 496 -10.69 12.72 -14.65
N PRO A 497 -9.75 11.96 -15.24
CA PRO A 497 -8.94 12.46 -16.35
C PRO A 497 -9.80 12.65 -17.61
N PRO A 498 -9.56 13.68 -18.44
CA PRO A 498 -10.31 13.88 -19.67
C PRO A 498 -10.13 12.72 -20.66
N LYS A 499 -11.22 12.22 -21.23
CA LYS A 499 -11.19 11.13 -22.24
C LYS A 499 -10.23 11.42 -23.40
N SER A 500 -10.10 12.68 -23.81
CA SER A 500 -9.17 13.14 -24.85
C SER A 500 -7.69 12.88 -24.52
N LEU A 501 -7.31 12.95 -23.23
CA LEU A 501 -5.97 12.57 -22.78
C LEU A 501 -5.80 11.05 -22.84
N VAL A 502 -6.78 10.32 -22.27
CA VAL A 502 -6.78 8.86 -22.18
C VAL A 502 -6.67 8.22 -23.57
N ASP A 503 -7.45 8.71 -24.54
CA ASP A 503 -7.40 8.24 -25.93
C ASP A 503 -6.01 8.47 -26.58
N ARG A 504 -5.34 9.59 -26.28
CA ARG A 504 -3.98 9.86 -26.79
C ARG A 504 -2.94 8.97 -26.13
N LEU A 505 -3.03 8.75 -24.82
CA LEU A 505 -2.13 7.86 -24.08
C LEU A 505 -2.31 6.40 -24.54
N ALA A 506 -3.55 5.95 -24.73
CA ALA A 506 -3.87 4.63 -25.27
C ALA A 506 -3.34 4.46 -26.70
N LYS A 507 -3.46 5.49 -27.55
CA LYS A 507 -2.83 5.48 -28.88
C LYS A 507 -1.31 5.37 -28.79
N THR A 508 -0.66 6.12 -27.90
CA THR A 508 0.79 6.02 -27.68
C THR A 508 1.19 4.62 -27.20
N TYR A 509 0.46 4.04 -26.24
CA TYR A 509 0.69 2.69 -25.75
C TYR A 509 0.62 1.66 -26.89
N THR A 510 -0.44 1.71 -27.70
CA THR A 510 -0.63 0.80 -28.84
C THR A 510 0.47 0.94 -29.89
N VAL A 511 0.80 2.17 -30.31
CA VAL A 511 1.86 2.43 -31.31
C VAL A 511 3.24 1.97 -30.81
N ASN A 512 3.51 2.14 -29.52
CA ASN A 512 4.78 1.73 -28.90
C ASN A 512 4.73 0.31 -28.29
N LYS A 513 3.75 -0.52 -28.67
CA LYS A 513 3.62 -1.94 -28.25
C LYS A 513 3.74 -2.14 -26.73
N GLY A 514 3.10 -1.25 -25.95
CA GLY A 514 3.06 -1.33 -24.50
C GLY A 514 4.30 -0.82 -23.76
N LEU A 515 5.22 -0.12 -24.43
CA LEU A 515 6.34 0.57 -23.78
C LEU A 515 5.87 1.76 -22.94
N ILE A 516 6.39 1.89 -21.72
CA ILE A 516 5.91 2.82 -20.70
C ILE A 516 6.56 4.22 -20.79
N LYS A 517 7.88 4.33 -21.03
CA LYS A 517 8.53 5.66 -21.17
C LYS A 517 7.86 6.56 -22.23
N PRO A 518 7.48 6.07 -23.43
CA PRO A 518 6.75 6.88 -24.41
C PRO A 518 5.39 7.39 -23.93
N VAL A 519 4.65 6.56 -23.19
CA VAL A 519 3.34 6.93 -22.61
C VAL A 519 3.52 8.02 -21.55
N LEU A 520 4.47 7.86 -20.63
CA LEU A 520 4.79 8.87 -19.62
C LEU A 520 5.27 10.18 -20.25
N MET A 521 6.15 10.13 -21.26
CA MET A 521 6.58 11.34 -21.98
C MET A 521 5.41 12.04 -22.70
N THR A 522 4.46 11.29 -23.24
CA THR A 522 3.23 11.86 -23.83
C THR A 522 2.35 12.52 -22.75
N LEU A 523 2.24 11.91 -21.58
CA LEU A 523 1.50 12.43 -20.43
C LEU A 523 2.10 13.75 -19.94
N PHE A 524 3.40 13.79 -19.66
CA PHE A 524 4.10 15.00 -19.22
C PHE A 524 4.20 16.08 -20.30
N SER A 525 4.03 15.72 -21.59
CA SER A 525 3.93 16.68 -22.70
C SER A 525 2.48 17.13 -22.99
N SER A 526 1.51 16.79 -22.16
CA SER A 526 0.10 17.20 -22.32
C SER A 526 -0.22 18.46 -21.50
N SER A 527 -1.06 19.35 -22.04
CA SER A 527 -1.61 20.48 -21.27
C SER A 527 -2.41 20.03 -20.04
N GLU A 528 -3.11 18.90 -20.14
CA GLU A 528 -3.96 18.40 -19.06
C GLU A 528 -3.14 18.12 -17.78
N PHE A 529 -1.94 17.56 -17.92
CA PHE A 529 -1.01 17.40 -16.78
C PHE A 529 -0.63 18.74 -16.14
N TRP A 530 -0.22 19.74 -16.92
CA TRP A 530 0.21 21.04 -16.37
C TRP A 530 -0.96 21.89 -15.85
N ALA A 531 -2.17 21.68 -16.35
CA ALA A 531 -3.37 22.38 -15.91
C ALA A 531 -3.94 21.81 -14.59
N SER A 532 -3.59 20.58 -14.19
CA SER A 532 -4.22 19.84 -13.09
C SER A 532 -3.65 20.12 -11.69
N VAL A 533 -3.09 21.32 -11.47
CA VAL A 533 -2.45 21.71 -10.19
C VAL A 533 -3.43 21.60 -9.02
N GLY A 534 -3.16 20.70 -8.07
CA GLY A 534 -4.02 20.44 -6.91
C GLY A 534 -5.28 19.62 -7.20
N GLN A 535 -5.36 18.92 -8.34
CA GLN A 535 -6.48 18.03 -8.69
C GLN A 535 -6.34 16.60 -8.11
N LYS A 536 -5.43 16.38 -7.17
CA LYS A 536 -5.23 15.12 -6.44
C LYS A 536 -5.01 15.42 -4.95
N VAL A 537 -5.31 14.45 -4.10
CA VAL A 537 -4.91 14.45 -2.68
C VAL A 537 -3.91 13.34 -2.45
N ARG A 538 -2.97 13.56 -1.52
CA ARG A 538 -2.08 12.52 -1.00
C ARG A 538 -2.89 11.48 -0.24
N ARG A 539 -2.81 10.22 -0.69
CA ARG A 539 -3.30 9.04 0.06
C ARG A 539 -2.56 8.97 1.43
N PRO A 540 -3.06 8.29 2.48
CA PRO A 540 -2.46 8.35 3.82
C PRO A 540 -0.97 8.01 3.87
N MET A 541 -0.55 6.99 3.10
CA MET A 541 0.87 6.67 2.86
C MET A 541 1.63 7.85 2.25
N GLU A 542 1.17 8.38 1.12
CA GLU A 542 1.80 9.51 0.42
C GLU A 542 1.94 10.75 1.32
N TYR A 543 0.94 11.00 2.18
CA TYR A 543 0.97 12.10 3.15
C TYR A 543 2.10 11.89 4.19
N LEU A 544 2.17 10.70 4.77
CA LEU A 544 3.17 10.42 5.80
C LEU A 544 4.58 10.45 5.19
N ILE A 545 4.80 9.77 4.05
CA ILE A 545 6.08 9.79 3.34
C ILE A 545 6.48 11.22 2.94
N ALA A 546 5.55 12.02 2.39
CA ALA A 546 5.81 13.43 2.07
C ALA A 546 6.26 14.24 3.30
N THR A 547 5.71 13.91 4.48
CA THR A 547 6.04 14.56 5.76
C THR A 547 7.47 14.22 6.20
N TYR A 548 7.85 12.93 6.19
CA TYR A 548 9.23 12.51 6.47
C TYR A 548 10.24 13.16 5.50
N ARG A 549 9.90 13.18 4.20
CA ARG A 549 10.71 13.78 3.13
C ARG A 549 10.92 15.28 3.34
N VAL A 550 9.84 16.02 3.56
CA VAL A 550 9.94 17.49 3.61
C VAL A 550 10.56 17.97 4.92
N LEU A 551 10.37 17.26 6.04
CA LEU A 551 11.09 17.56 7.29
C LEU A 551 12.58 17.22 7.22
N GLY A 552 13.01 16.42 6.24
CA GLY A 552 14.41 16.03 6.07
C GLY A 552 14.86 15.05 7.13
N VAL A 553 13.99 14.11 7.49
CA VAL A 553 14.33 13.02 8.44
C VAL A 553 15.48 12.20 7.86
N SER A 554 16.50 11.96 8.67
CA SER A 554 17.70 11.20 8.30
C SER A 554 17.60 9.75 8.81
N PRO A 555 18.09 8.75 8.05
CA PRO A 555 18.01 7.33 8.42
C PRO A 555 18.95 6.93 9.57
N GLU A 556 19.70 7.87 10.15
CA GLU A 556 20.59 7.62 11.30
C GLU A 556 19.86 7.82 12.63
N ALA A 557 20.10 6.94 13.61
CA ALA A 557 19.50 7.07 14.94
C ALA A 557 19.81 8.44 15.58
N SER A 558 18.84 8.97 16.32
CA SER A 558 19.01 10.20 17.12
C SER A 558 20.16 10.04 18.12
N PRO A 559 20.94 11.08 18.45
CA PRO A 559 21.92 11.00 19.54
C PRO A 559 21.30 10.60 20.90
N ASP A 560 20.01 10.88 21.10
CA ASP A 560 19.26 10.51 22.31
C ASP A 560 18.70 9.07 22.25
N TYR A 561 18.97 8.32 21.18
CA TYR A 561 18.51 6.95 21.01
C TYR A 561 19.19 6.03 22.02
N LYS A 562 18.37 5.35 22.83
CA LYS A 562 18.82 4.31 23.75
C LYS A 562 18.63 2.96 23.08
N ALA A 563 19.72 2.23 22.91
CA ALA A 563 19.65 0.84 22.52
C ALA A 563 18.95 0.02 23.62
N ASP A 564 18.24 -1.01 23.18
CA ASP A 564 17.59 -2.06 23.96
C ASP A 564 18.15 -3.42 23.50
N ASP A 565 17.70 -4.51 24.11
CA ASP A 565 18.12 -5.88 23.74
C ASP A 565 17.50 -6.37 22.41
N SER A 566 16.92 -5.48 21.59
CA SER A 566 16.32 -5.88 20.32
C SER A 566 17.38 -6.17 19.27
N LYS A 567 17.31 -7.39 18.72
CA LYS A 567 18.21 -7.91 17.67
C LYS A 567 18.13 -7.16 16.33
N ARG A 568 17.11 -6.31 16.12
CA ARG A 568 16.98 -5.47 14.90
C ARG A 568 17.68 -4.13 15.09
N THR A 569 18.34 -3.66 14.03
CA THR A 569 19.01 -2.35 14.03
C THR A 569 18.01 -1.20 14.28
N PRO A 570 18.47 0.00 14.70
CA PRO A 570 17.59 1.16 14.86
C PRO A 570 16.87 1.49 13.56
N TYR A 571 17.56 1.39 12.41
CA TYR A 571 16.99 1.66 11.09
C TYR A 571 15.83 0.72 10.75
N ALA A 572 16.03 -0.59 10.92
CA ALA A 572 15.01 -1.60 10.68
C ALA A 572 13.79 -1.44 11.61
N ARG A 573 14.01 -1.02 12.86
CA ARG A 573 12.93 -0.71 13.82
C ARG A 573 12.20 0.60 13.53
N GLY A 574 12.91 1.62 13.06
CA GLY A 574 12.30 2.88 12.65
C GLY A 574 11.35 2.66 11.48
N LEU A 575 11.77 1.83 10.51
CA LEU A 575 10.92 1.42 9.39
C LEU A 575 9.72 0.59 9.84
N ARG A 576 9.94 -0.40 10.71
CA ARG A 576 8.85 -1.16 11.36
C ARG A 576 7.78 -0.24 11.95
N ARG A 577 8.19 0.75 12.75
CA ARG A 577 7.27 1.74 13.35
C ARG A 577 6.54 2.60 12.31
N ILE A 578 7.12 2.86 11.14
CA ILE A 578 6.41 3.56 10.06
C ILE A 578 5.40 2.63 9.40
N HIS A 579 5.79 1.40 9.07
CA HIS A 579 4.92 0.34 8.54
C HIS A 579 3.70 0.14 9.44
N ASP A 580 3.90 -0.10 10.74
CA ASP A 580 2.83 -0.38 11.68
C ASP A 580 1.83 0.79 11.76
N ARG A 581 2.32 2.04 11.72
CA ARG A 581 1.45 3.22 11.65
C ARG A 581 0.73 3.39 10.31
N LEU A 582 1.35 3.03 9.20
CA LEU A 582 0.68 3.00 7.88
C LEU A 582 -0.43 1.95 7.85
N ARG A 583 -0.24 0.82 8.54
CA ARG A 583 -1.26 -0.22 8.74
C ARG A 583 -2.42 0.29 9.60
N GLU A 584 -2.17 1.03 10.68
CA GLU A 584 -3.21 1.71 11.48
C GLU A 584 -3.98 2.79 10.67
N LEU A 585 -3.32 3.44 9.71
CA LEU A 585 -3.95 4.39 8.78
C LEU A 585 -4.70 3.70 7.62
N GLY A 586 -4.69 2.36 7.57
CA GLY A 586 -5.38 1.56 6.56
C GLY A 586 -4.70 1.52 5.18
N HIS A 587 -3.47 2.01 5.06
CA HIS A 587 -2.76 2.10 3.78
C HIS A 587 -1.24 2.04 3.99
N PHE A 588 -0.66 0.87 3.71
CA PHE A 588 0.77 0.61 3.64
C PHE A 588 1.12 -0.04 2.29
N PRO A 589 2.38 0.00 1.81
CA PRO A 589 2.73 -0.58 0.51
C PRO A 589 2.32 -2.05 0.43
N MET A 590 1.62 -2.41 -0.65
CA MET A 590 1.20 -3.79 -0.94
C MET A 590 0.25 -4.41 0.12
N GLY A 591 -0.41 -3.57 0.93
CA GLY A 591 -1.25 -3.99 2.05
C GLY A 591 -2.73 -4.27 1.77
N GLN A 592 -3.17 -4.11 0.51
CA GLN A 592 -4.53 -4.49 0.12
C GLN A 592 -4.63 -6.04 0.14
N PRO A 593 -5.71 -6.64 0.70
CA PRO A 593 -5.84 -8.09 0.73
C PRO A 593 -6.32 -8.69 -0.60
N THR A 594 -6.97 -7.88 -1.45
CA THR A 594 -7.62 -8.28 -2.71
C THR A 594 -6.83 -7.84 -3.96
N PRO A 595 -6.96 -8.57 -5.09
CA PRO A 595 -6.18 -8.32 -6.30
C PRO A 595 -6.50 -7.02 -7.06
N ASP A 596 -7.47 -6.23 -6.61
CA ASP A 596 -7.84 -4.93 -7.20
C ASP A 596 -6.94 -3.75 -6.78
N GLY A 597 -6.09 -3.95 -5.78
CA GLY A 597 -5.18 -2.92 -5.27
C GLY A 597 -5.91 -1.78 -4.55
N TYR A 598 -5.16 -0.74 -4.16
CA TYR A 598 -5.73 0.41 -3.48
C TYR A 598 -6.34 1.44 -4.44
N PRO A 599 -7.48 2.07 -4.07
CA PRO A 599 -8.03 3.17 -4.85
C PRO A 599 -7.05 4.36 -4.90
N ASP A 600 -7.01 5.04 -6.03
CA ASP A 600 -6.29 6.30 -6.22
C ASP A 600 -7.27 7.40 -6.65
N VAL A 601 -8.28 7.61 -5.82
CA VAL A 601 -9.17 8.78 -5.89
C VAL A 601 -9.36 9.42 -4.52
N TYR A 602 -9.50 10.73 -4.50
CA TYR A 602 -9.72 11.57 -3.32
C TYR A 602 -10.74 10.97 -2.34
N VAL A 603 -11.93 10.60 -2.84
CA VAL A 603 -13.10 10.29 -1.99
C VAL A 603 -12.88 9.04 -1.12
N ALA A 604 -12.03 8.10 -1.55
CA ALA A 604 -11.71 6.90 -0.77
C ALA A 604 -10.92 7.18 0.52
N TRP A 605 -10.23 8.32 0.61
CA TRP A 605 -9.18 8.56 1.62
C TRP A 605 -9.45 9.73 2.57
N THR A 606 -10.45 10.58 2.31
CA THR A 606 -10.69 11.81 3.08
C THR A 606 -11.69 11.66 4.22
N SER A 607 -11.57 10.58 5.01
CA SER A 607 -12.31 10.48 6.28
C SER A 607 -11.68 11.41 7.33
N ALA A 608 -12.50 12.02 8.18
CA ALA A 608 -12.01 12.93 9.22
C ALA A 608 -11.05 12.24 10.19
N GLY A 609 -11.32 10.98 10.56
CA GLY A 609 -10.45 10.20 11.44
C GLY A 609 -9.08 9.91 10.82
N THR A 610 -9.06 9.48 9.55
CA THR A 610 -7.82 9.22 8.80
C THR A 610 -6.95 10.48 8.69
N MET A 611 -7.57 11.63 8.39
CA MET A 611 -6.86 12.91 8.30
C MET A 611 -6.29 13.37 9.65
N VAL A 612 -7.08 13.31 10.72
CA VAL A 612 -6.63 13.71 12.07
C VAL A 612 -5.49 12.82 12.57
N ASN A 613 -5.55 11.49 12.33
CA ASN A 613 -4.45 10.59 12.68
C ASN A 613 -3.18 10.89 11.90
N GLY A 614 -3.28 11.21 10.60
CA GLY A 614 -2.14 11.72 9.83
C GLY A 614 -1.56 13.02 10.40
N TRP A 615 -2.42 13.97 10.81
CA TRP A 615 -1.97 15.22 11.43
C TRP A 615 -1.33 15.03 12.82
N ASN A 616 -1.72 13.98 13.56
CA ASN A 616 -1.05 13.58 14.80
C ASN A 616 0.37 13.10 14.49
N GLU A 617 0.54 12.18 13.53
CA GLU A 617 1.86 11.71 13.10
C GLU A 617 2.77 12.84 12.62
N ALA A 618 2.24 13.79 11.86
CA ALA A 618 3.03 14.95 11.44
C ALA A 618 3.57 15.75 12.65
N GLY A 619 2.84 15.79 13.77
CA GLY A 619 3.32 16.35 15.03
C GLY A 619 4.47 15.54 15.63
N ASP A 620 4.32 14.21 15.69
CA ASP A 620 5.33 13.31 16.30
C ASP A 620 6.64 13.27 15.49
N VAL A 621 6.53 13.38 14.16
CA VAL A 621 7.67 13.51 13.23
C VAL A 621 8.30 14.91 13.35
N VAL A 622 7.54 15.99 13.50
CA VAL A 622 8.08 17.35 13.78
C VAL A 622 8.84 17.38 15.11
N ASN A 623 8.30 16.74 16.15
CA ASN A 623 8.91 16.70 17.49
C ASN A 623 10.06 15.69 17.62
N GLY A 624 10.26 14.82 16.63
CA GLY A 624 11.31 13.80 16.65
C GLY A 624 11.13 12.75 17.74
N TYR A 625 9.89 12.36 18.06
CA TYR A 625 9.61 11.40 19.13
C TYR A 625 10.10 9.97 18.84
N ARG A 626 10.19 9.58 17.55
CA ARG A 626 10.72 8.29 17.10
C ARG A 626 12.24 8.33 17.04
N ARG A 627 12.95 7.88 18.08
CA ARG A 627 14.42 8.08 18.19
C ARG A 627 15.27 7.21 17.27
N GLU A 628 14.66 6.23 16.59
CA GLU A 628 15.29 5.39 15.56
C GLU A 628 15.86 6.17 14.36
N PHE A 629 15.42 7.40 14.17
CA PHE A 629 15.87 8.31 13.12
C PHE A 629 16.31 9.67 13.69
N SER A 630 16.92 10.50 12.84
CA SER A 630 17.45 11.82 13.19
C SER A 630 16.63 12.92 12.53
N TYR A 631 16.25 13.91 13.33
CA TYR A 631 15.27 14.93 12.95
C TYR A 631 15.88 16.32 12.99
N VAL A 632 15.49 17.17 12.04
CA VAL A 632 15.75 18.61 12.14
C VAL A 632 14.81 19.16 13.21
N LYS A 633 15.37 19.62 14.33
CA LYS A 633 14.59 20.26 15.41
C LYS A 633 13.71 21.39 14.84
N PRO A 634 12.47 21.58 15.31
CA PRO A 634 11.52 22.55 14.73
C PRO A 634 12.12 23.94 14.53
N GLU A 635 12.86 24.42 15.52
CA GLU A 635 13.51 25.75 15.56
C GLU A 635 14.55 25.94 14.44
N ARG A 636 15.11 24.83 13.93
CA ARG A 636 16.13 24.78 12.87
C ARG A 636 15.56 24.48 11.49
N LEU A 637 14.24 24.29 11.34
CA LEU A 637 13.60 24.12 10.03
C LEU A 637 13.83 25.35 9.14
N VAL A 638 13.89 26.55 9.73
CA VAL A 638 14.25 27.81 9.07
C VAL A 638 15.69 28.19 9.42
N ALA A 639 16.61 28.02 8.47
CA ALA A 639 18.05 28.26 8.70
C ALA A 639 18.43 29.71 9.03
N LYS A 640 17.60 30.69 8.65
CA LYS A 640 17.75 32.11 8.98
C LYS A 640 16.39 32.63 9.49
N PRO A 641 16.09 32.46 10.80
CA PRO A 641 14.77 32.77 11.34
C PRO A 641 14.49 34.28 11.29
N PRO A 642 13.35 34.71 10.71
CA PRO A 642 12.93 36.12 10.74
C PRO A 642 12.59 36.59 12.17
N THR A 643 12.65 37.89 12.40
CA THR A 643 12.42 38.51 13.72
C THR A 643 10.95 38.60 14.14
N THR A 644 10.00 38.35 13.24
CA THR A 644 8.54 38.42 13.54
C THR A 644 7.82 37.14 13.14
N ALA A 645 6.79 36.82 13.92
CA ALA A 645 5.91 35.67 13.77
C ALA A 645 5.40 35.46 12.34
N GLY A 646 4.83 36.51 11.74
CA GLY A 646 4.23 36.44 10.41
C GLY A 646 5.24 36.22 9.29
N ALA A 647 6.50 36.65 9.50
CA ALA A 647 7.59 36.37 8.58
C ALA A 647 8.18 34.96 8.80
N TYR A 648 8.21 34.46 10.04
CA TYR A 648 8.62 33.09 10.34
C TYR A 648 7.62 32.07 9.75
N VAL A 649 6.31 32.32 9.84
CA VAL A 649 5.28 31.50 9.17
C VAL A 649 5.49 31.49 7.65
N ASP A 650 5.83 32.62 7.01
CA ASP A 650 6.18 32.63 5.58
C ASP A 650 7.43 31.79 5.28
N ALA A 651 8.44 31.84 6.14
CA ALA A 651 9.68 31.08 5.97
C ALA A 651 9.44 29.56 6.13
N LEU A 652 8.66 29.15 7.14
CA LEU A 652 8.22 27.76 7.29
C LEU A 652 7.35 27.30 6.12
N ALA A 653 6.42 28.11 5.63
CA ALA A 653 5.58 27.75 4.50
C ALA A 653 6.40 27.53 3.22
N ARG A 654 7.36 28.42 2.93
CA ARG A 654 8.32 28.22 1.84
C ARG A 654 9.16 26.95 2.01
N ARG A 655 9.51 26.58 3.24
CA ARG A 655 10.33 25.40 3.56
C ARG A 655 9.55 24.08 3.50
N LEU A 656 8.29 24.07 3.94
CA LEU A 656 7.49 22.86 4.18
C LEU A 656 6.45 22.57 3.09
N VAL A 657 5.94 23.59 2.39
CA VAL A 657 4.95 23.42 1.30
C VAL A 657 5.36 24.12 0.00
N HIS A 658 6.58 24.67 -0.04
CA HIS A 658 7.21 25.27 -1.22
C HIS A 658 6.41 26.43 -1.84
N GLN A 659 5.67 27.16 -1.02
CA GLN A 659 4.90 28.33 -1.44
C GLN A 659 4.68 29.32 -0.29
N LYS A 660 4.23 30.52 -0.62
CA LYS A 660 3.66 31.46 0.36
C LYS A 660 2.23 31.04 0.70
N LEU A 661 1.78 31.41 1.90
CA LEU A 661 0.37 31.37 2.30
C LEU A 661 -0.30 32.72 2.02
N THR A 662 -1.62 32.70 1.83
CA THR A 662 -2.42 33.94 1.81
C THR A 662 -2.44 34.58 3.20
N ALA A 663 -2.81 35.86 3.28
CA ALA A 663 -2.97 36.56 4.56
C ALA A 663 -3.99 35.87 5.49
N ARG A 664 -5.08 35.32 4.93
CA ARG A 664 -6.09 34.57 5.69
C ARG A 664 -5.54 33.27 6.27
N GLU A 665 -4.84 32.47 5.48
CA GLU A 665 -4.24 31.20 5.93
C GLU A 665 -3.15 31.45 6.98
N LYS A 666 -2.30 32.47 6.77
CA LYS A 666 -1.30 32.90 7.76
C LYS A 666 -1.97 33.27 9.09
N ALA A 667 -3.04 34.05 9.06
CA ALA A 667 -3.78 34.44 10.27
C ALA A 667 -4.39 33.22 11.00
N LEU A 668 -4.92 32.24 10.26
CA LEU A 668 -5.43 30.99 10.86
C LEU A 668 -4.32 30.19 11.56
N ILE A 669 -3.14 30.05 10.94
CA ILE A 669 -2.01 29.31 11.51
C ILE A 669 -1.43 30.02 12.75
N LEU A 670 -1.29 31.35 12.69
CA LEU A 670 -0.93 32.17 13.85
C LEU A 670 -1.96 32.03 14.99
N GLY A 671 -3.25 31.91 14.65
CA GLY A 671 -4.34 31.64 15.58
C GLY A 671 -4.24 30.27 16.28
N VAL A 672 -3.78 29.20 15.61
CA VAL A 672 -3.47 27.91 16.27
C VAL A 672 -2.39 28.08 17.33
N ALA A 673 -1.36 28.86 17.01
CA ALA A 673 -0.23 29.13 17.89
C ALA A 673 -0.55 30.12 19.03
N GLY A 674 -1.62 30.92 18.92
CA GLY A 674 -2.04 31.89 19.94
C GLY A 674 -1.20 33.16 19.95
N VAL A 675 -0.69 33.59 18.80
CA VAL A 675 0.35 34.63 18.64
C VAL A 675 -0.01 35.60 17.51
N SER A 676 0.33 36.88 17.65
CA SER A 676 0.10 37.90 16.61
C SER A 676 1.20 37.89 15.55
N ALA A 677 0.94 38.41 14.35
CA ALA A 677 1.92 38.44 13.25
C ALA A 677 3.18 39.28 13.56
N ASP A 678 3.04 40.27 14.44
CA ASP A 678 4.11 41.19 14.86
C ASP A 678 4.83 40.73 16.14
N THR A 679 4.41 39.59 16.73
CA THR A 679 5.08 38.99 17.88
C THR A 679 6.55 38.74 17.54
N LYS A 680 7.47 39.26 18.36
CA LYS A 680 8.91 39.03 18.19
C LYS A 680 9.23 37.55 18.36
N VAL A 681 10.05 37.03 17.46
CA VAL A 681 10.48 35.62 17.47
C VAL A 681 11.76 35.48 18.29
N ASP A 682 11.70 34.69 19.35
CA ASP A 682 12.86 34.08 20.00
C ASP A 682 13.22 32.75 19.30
N ALA A 683 14.21 32.03 19.81
CA ALA A 683 14.63 30.76 19.20
C ALA A 683 13.50 29.69 19.14
N THR A 684 12.51 29.75 20.06
CA THR A 684 11.43 28.75 20.19
C THR A 684 10.09 29.21 19.62
N PHE A 685 10.01 30.47 19.17
CA PHE A 685 8.77 31.20 18.92
C PHE A 685 7.75 31.07 20.06
N ASN A 686 8.18 31.35 21.30
CA ASN A 686 7.43 31.10 22.54
C ASN A 686 6.89 29.66 22.64
N GLY A 687 7.71 28.67 22.26
CA GLY A 687 7.33 27.25 22.17
C GLY A 687 6.41 26.88 21.00
N ALA A 688 6.03 27.83 20.13
CA ALA A 688 5.01 27.60 19.12
C ALA A 688 5.52 27.08 17.76
N VAL A 689 6.84 27.01 17.50
CA VAL A 689 7.35 26.57 16.18
C VAL A 689 6.81 25.19 15.78
N SER A 690 6.80 24.22 16.70
CA SER A 690 6.26 22.88 16.42
C SER A 690 4.77 22.91 16.05
N ALA A 691 3.95 23.65 16.81
CA ALA A 691 2.52 23.80 16.54
C ALA A 691 2.26 24.47 15.18
N VAL A 692 3.05 25.48 14.80
CA VAL A 692 2.99 26.14 13.49
C VAL A 692 3.41 25.20 12.36
N ALA A 693 4.54 24.49 12.50
CA ALA A 693 5.02 23.55 11.51
C ALA A 693 4.00 22.41 11.27
N ARG A 694 3.44 21.87 12.36
CA ARG A 694 2.35 20.88 12.31
C ARG A 694 1.09 21.44 11.64
N ALA A 695 0.69 22.68 11.94
CA ALA A 695 -0.45 23.33 11.29
C ALA A 695 -0.24 23.55 9.78
N ILE A 696 0.99 23.85 9.35
CA ILE A 696 1.37 23.92 7.92
C ILE A 696 1.31 22.54 7.27
N LEU A 697 1.73 21.47 7.95
CA LEU A 697 1.65 20.10 7.43
C LEU A 697 0.22 19.53 7.47
N ALA A 698 -0.66 20.03 8.33
CA ALA A 698 -2.09 19.73 8.32
C ALA A 698 -2.86 20.53 7.25
N SER A 699 -2.21 21.49 6.58
CA SER A 699 -2.85 22.44 5.67
C SER A 699 -3.20 21.81 4.30
N PRO A 700 -4.10 22.45 3.52
CA PRO A 700 -4.38 22.06 2.14
C PRO A 700 -3.13 21.95 1.27
N GLN A 701 -2.13 22.79 1.53
CA GLN A 701 -0.91 22.91 0.73
C GLN A 701 -0.01 21.67 0.82
N HIS A 702 -0.14 20.88 1.90
CA HIS A 702 0.56 19.60 2.06
C HIS A 702 -0.33 18.39 1.73
N HIS A 703 -1.65 18.50 1.83
CA HIS A 703 -2.57 17.44 1.40
C HIS A 703 -2.74 17.35 -0.11
N LEU A 704 -2.87 18.48 -0.80
CA LEU A 704 -3.08 18.52 -2.24
C LEU A 704 -1.79 18.26 -3.02
N ARG A 705 -1.90 17.55 -4.13
CA ARG A 705 -0.87 17.41 -5.16
C ARG A 705 -1.41 17.77 -6.53
#